data_AF-A0A0V1H4C2-F1
#
_entry.id   AF-A0A0V1H4C2-F1
#
_cell.length_a   1.000
_cell.length_b   1.000
_cell.length_c   1.000
_cell.angle_alpha   90.00
_cell.angle_beta   90.00
_cell.angle_gamma   90.00
#
_symmetry.space_group_name_H-M   'P 1'
#
loop_
_entity.id
_entity.type
_entity.pdbx_description
1 polymer ?
#
loop_
_entity_poly.entity_id
_entity_poly.type
_entity_poly.pdbx_seq_one_letter_code
_entity_poly.pdbx_strand_id
1 'polypeptide(L)'
;MNTFSKTINFTDCGDNSCYFFVIAHILGSQSTIESVSVSPCDDPTVCIVKRGDIISTNVTFVPHKRISRLTLKSYAKINKISFTVAVPDYNGCKDHGLKCPLNPEVSVTYQRNVTIAASTPLVTAVLRSQLKDQNNWDVFCIESKIKFVKCGYAGTNFPEHVFPSVVGRPTIRSKIKVNDVELQDVMIGSKCAAVRHMLDLSYPMDNGIVRNWDDMDLVWDYTFGPECLNLQPSECKLLLTEAPLNPIKNREKMFEVMFEKFGFHSVYVAVQAVLTLYAQGLETGVVVDSGDGVTHICPVYQGFALNHLTKRLDIAGRNITSYLVSLLKLRGYAFNHSADFETVRQIKEKLCYTAYDIEQEVKLALETVILVKPYTLPDGRVIRVGSERFQAPEVLFQPNLIDVECCGISELLFNVIQSADIDTRAEFYKHIVLSGGSTMFAGLPSRFEREIKQLYLERVLKGNKEAFQKFKIRVEASPGRKYVVFEGGSLLAKLMRDREDFWVSRMDFKEHGINYQNFYRYTVIVVSYLYFWRTLLSMPKHEPFTPKAISNRIKAKGLQKLRWFCQMCQKQCRDQNGFKCHLTSESHQRQLLLFAESPGRFLGQYSGEFKKGFLDILTRQFGTKRVKANTVYQEYIKDRNHVHMNSTCWFTLTGFVNYLGRTGICKIDQTEKGWFIQYIDRSLEERREKMAKKVKMDMDDEERMRDVIMKQAERARERLKETGELEEETSYSELKKSDDQKIQFKLPKVVPVKDTLKPIEVLSNAVKLSTDKKYEKPSTSKSVTRPKSALDEIKEAEEMYKEKKNRTDCWLHPGIVVKIISKRYGERLNNEKGVIINVKEERFACLQLLSDEDTTVTVDQKHLETVIPALNRTVLIVNGAYRGQKATLESVNEKNYSASVRISEGVIRGRLLENVEYEDICKWHG
;
A
#
# COMPACT_ATOMS: atom_id res chain seq x y z
N MET A 1 -47.40 -9.35 17.42
CA MET A 1 -46.74 -10.53 18.03
C MET A 1 -45.46 -10.06 18.69
N ASN A 2 -45.35 -10.18 20.01
CA ASN A 2 -44.16 -9.75 20.74
C ASN A 2 -43.18 -10.93 20.81
N THR A 3 -42.04 -10.81 20.15
CA THR A 3 -40.94 -11.78 20.27
C THR A 3 -40.07 -11.41 21.48
N PHE A 4 -40.33 -12.03 22.62
CA PHE A 4 -39.42 -11.97 23.77
C PHE A 4 -38.14 -12.77 23.50
N SER A 5 -36.98 -12.16 23.79
CA SER A 5 -35.67 -12.82 23.69
C SER A 5 -34.59 -12.23 24.62
N LYS A 6 -34.44 -12.80 25.81
CA LYS A 6 -33.18 -12.95 26.57
C LYS A 6 -32.56 -14.31 26.16
N THR A 7 -31.22 -14.53 25.99
CA THR A 7 -30.13 -14.86 27.00
C THR A 7 -29.04 -16.04 26.87
N ILE A 8 -29.27 -17.35 26.51
CA ILE A 8 -28.39 -18.58 26.74
C ILE A 8 -26.89 -18.36 26.56
N ASN A 9 -26.15 -18.72 27.63
CA ASN A 9 -24.83 -19.35 27.63
C ASN A 9 -24.72 -20.26 28.87
N PHE A 10 -23.71 -21.13 28.90
CA PHE A 10 -23.02 -21.50 30.15
C PHE A 10 -21.57 -21.00 30.02
N THR A 11 -21.06 -20.31 31.03
CA THR A 11 -19.65 -19.84 31.07
C THR A 11 -18.97 -20.26 32.35
N ASP A 12 -17.64 -20.34 32.26
CA ASP A 12 -16.74 -20.91 33.26
C ASP A 12 -16.00 -19.82 34.05
N CYS A 13 -15.64 -20.12 35.30
CA CYS A 13 -14.81 -19.30 36.19
C CYS A 13 -14.08 -20.22 37.18
N GLY A 14 -13.00 -19.73 37.80
CA GLY A 14 -12.10 -20.54 38.63
C GLY A 14 -12.69 -21.10 39.95
N ASP A 15 -13.94 -20.79 40.26
CA ASP A 15 -14.68 -21.23 41.45
C ASP A 15 -15.84 -22.18 41.08
N ASN A 16 -16.42 -22.87 42.07
CA ASN A 16 -17.47 -23.90 41.89
C ASN A 16 -18.84 -23.41 41.34
N SER A 17 -18.90 -22.19 40.80
CA SER A 17 -20.08 -21.57 40.19
C SER A 17 -20.07 -21.66 38.67
N CYS A 18 -21.10 -22.27 38.09
CA CYS A 18 -21.39 -22.18 36.66
C CYS A 18 -22.36 -21.02 36.41
N TYR A 19 -22.09 -20.19 35.41
CA TYR A 19 -23.08 -19.21 34.95
C TYR A 19 -24.11 -19.91 34.06
N PHE A 20 -25.37 -19.52 34.19
CA PHE A 20 -26.46 -19.89 33.31
C PHE A 20 -27.19 -18.62 32.85
N PHE A 21 -27.45 -18.53 31.56
CA PHE A 21 -28.29 -17.51 30.95
C PHE A 21 -29.40 -18.27 30.17
N VAL A 22 -30.55 -17.67 29.80
CA VAL A 22 -31.60 -18.37 29.03
C VAL A 22 -32.02 -17.62 27.77
N ILE A 23 -31.90 -18.25 26.58
CA ILE A 23 -32.30 -17.84 25.19
C ILE A 23 -33.64 -18.52 24.89
N ALA A 24 -34.62 -17.70 24.52
CA ALA A 24 -35.63 -18.08 23.54
C ALA A 24 -35.72 -17.01 22.45
N HIS A 25 -35.84 -17.39 21.18
CA HIS A 25 -36.49 -16.62 20.11
C HIS A 25 -37.65 -17.47 19.58
N ILE A 26 -38.68 -16.90 18.96
CA ILE A 26 -39.73 -17.70 18.29
C ILE A 26 -39.33 -17.92 16.82
N LEU A 27 -39.41 -19.16 16.33
CA LEU A 27 -39.00 -19.54 14.97
C LEU A 27 -40.07 -20.44 14.34
N GLY A 28 -41.05 -19.81 13.69
CA GLY A 28 -42.31 -20.43 13.29
C GLY A 28 -43.40 -20.22 14.33
N SER A 29 -44.44 -19.45 14.01
CA SER A 29 -45.46 -19.04 14.98
C SER A 29 -46.67 -19.97 14.99
N GLN A 30 -46.78 -20.84 16.00
CA GLN A 30 -48.07 -21.43 16.43
C GLN A 30 -48.38 -21.20 17.92
N SER A 31 -47.59 -20.37 18.61
CA SER A 31 -47.86 -19.88 19.97
C SER A 31 -47.20 -18.53 20.21
N THR A 32 -47.73 -17.74 21.15
CA THR A 32 -47.09 -16.55 21.72
C THR A 32 -46.52 -16.85 23.09
N ILE A 33 -45.24 -16.55 23.32
CA ILE A 33 -44.60 -16.62 24.64
C ILE A 33 -44.95 -15.36 25.42
N GLU A 34 -45.45 -15.52 26.64
CA GLU A 34 -45.83 -14.43 27.55
C GLU A 34 -44.71 -14.12 28.54
N SER A 35 -44.07 -15.14 29.11
CA SER A 35 -43.01 -14.98 30.10
C SER A 35 -42.02 -16.16 30.12
N VAL A 36 -40.79 -15.88 30.53
CA VAL A 36 -39.75 -16.87 30.82
C VAL A 36 -39.11 -16.51 32.16
N SER A 37 -39.13 -17.44 33.12
CA SER A 37 -38.52 -17.28 34.44
C SER A 37 -37.68 -18.51 34.82
N VAL A 38 -36.69 -18.32 35.69
CA VAL A 38 -35.65 -19.32 35.98
C VAL A 38 -35.35 -19.30 37.48
N SER A 39 -35.94 -20.21 38.26
CA SER A 39 -35.58 -20.32 39.68
C SER A 39 -34.28 -21.11 39.84
N PRO A 40 -33.37 -20.69 40.75
CA PRO A 40 -33.58 -19.76 41.87
C PRO A 40 -33.06 -18.31 41.62
N CYS A 41 -33.17 -17.74 40.42
CA CYS A 41 -32.56 -16.46 40.06
C CYS A 41 -33.56 -15.33 39.75
N ASP A 42 -33.29 -14.14 40.30
CA ASP A 42 -34.20 -12.98 40.19
C ASP A 42 -34.17 -12.28 38.82
N ASP A 43 -33.04 -12.28 38.10
CA ASP A 43 -33.00 -11.85 36.68
C ASP A 43 -32.76 -13.04 35.73
N PRO A 44 -33.73 -13.37 34.85
CA PRO A 44 -33.54 -14.33 33.76
C PRO A 44 -32.45 -13.99 32.70
N THR A 45 -31.75 -12.85 32.79
CA THR A 45 -30.58 -12.57 31.91
C THR A 45 -29.31 -13.24 32.39
N VAL A 46 -29.02 -13.26 33.70
CA VAL A 46 -27.78 -13.77 34.29
C VAL A 46 -28.10 -14.47 35.60
N CYS A 47 -27.87 -15.78 35.66
CA CYS A 47 -28.14 -16.64 36.81
C CYS A 47 -26.85 -17.37 37.21
N ILE A 48 -26.48 -17.35 38.49
CA ILE A 48 -25.26 -17.99 38.99
C ILE A 48 -25.67 -19.24 39.78
N VAL A 49 -25.20 -20.42 39.35
CA VAL A 49 -25.68 -21.72 39.84
C VAL A 49 -24.51 -22.63 40.18
N LYS A 50 -24.61 -23.41 41.26
CA LYS A 50 -23.53 -24.29 41.72
C LYS A 50 -23.69 -25.70 41.13
N ARG A 51 -22.58 -26.42 40.99
CA ARG A 51 -22.59 -27.81 40.51
C ARG A 51 -23.30 -28.69 41.54
N GLY A 52 -24.37 -29.36 41.13
CA GLY A 52 -25.29 -30.11 42.00
C GLY A 52 -26.70 -29.51 42.12
N ASP A 53 -26.88 -28.21 41.81
CA ASP A 53 -28.19 -27.55 41.88
C ASP A 53 -29.17 -28.05 40.79
N ILE A 54 -30.47 -27.89 41.05
CA ILE A 54 -31.57 -28.19 40.13
C ILE A 54 -32.17 -26.88 39.62
N ILE A 55 -31.84 -26.48 38.39
CA ILE A 55 -32.40 -25.29 37.76
C ILE A 55 -33.82 -25.61 37.26
N SER A 56 -34.81 -24.78 37.61
CA SER A 56 -36.17 -24.92 37.04
C SER A 56 -36.46 -23.74 36.11
N THR A 57 -36.59 -24.04 34.81
CA THR A 57 -36.93 -23.06 33.77
C THR A 57 -38.42 -23.16 33.44
N ASN A 58 -39.14 -22.07 33.65
CA ASN A 58 -40.58 -21.96 33.40
C ASN A 58 -40.82 -21.07 32.17
N VAL A 59 -41.49 -21.60 31.15
CA VAL A 59 -41.85 -20.88 29.92
C VAL A 59 -43.37 -20.85 29.80
N THR A 60 -43.97 -19.68 29.96
CA THR A 60 -45.43 -19.50 29.79
C THR A 60 -45.74 -19.07 28.37
N PHE A 61 -46.60 -19.82 27.69
CA PHE A 61 -47.02 -19.53 26.32
C PHE A 61 -48.49 -19.88 26.07
N VAL A 62 -49.07 -19.17 25.12
CA VAL A 62 -50.45 -19.36 24.64
C VAL A 62 -50.37 -20.00 23.25
N PRO A 63 -50.86 -21.24 23.04
CA PRO A 63 -50.90 -21.86 21.72
C PRO A 63 -52.07 -21.31 20.89
N HIS A 64 -51.87 -21.11 19.59
CA HIS A 64 -52.90 -20.63 18.65
C HIS A 64 -53.71 -21.77 18.01
N LYS A 65 -53.36 -23.03 18.28
CA LYS A 65 -54.07 -24.23 17.82
C LYS A 65 -54.06 -25.29 18.91
N ARG A 66 -54.96 -26.28 18.80
CA ARG A 66 -55.03 -27.39 19.75
C ARG A 66 -53.80 -28.30 19.62
N ILE A 67 -53.03 -28.47 20.69
CA ILE A 67 -51.82 -29.30 20.72
C ILE A 67 -52.10 -30.57 21.53
N SER A 68 -52.05 -31.73 20.88
CA SER A 68 -52.33 -33.03 21.50
C SER A 68 -51.08 -33.72 22.04
N ARG A 69 -49.90 -33.43 21.47
CA ARG A 69 -48.61 -33.97 21.92
C ARG A 69 -47.50 -32.94 21.72
N LEU A 70 -46.68 -32.74 22.75
CA LEU A 70 -45.45 -31.96 22.70
C LEU A 70 -44.24 -32.88 22.81
N THR A 71 -43.21 -32.63 21.99
CA THR A 71 -41.93 -33.33 22.03
C THR A 71 -40.79 -32.32 22.19
N LEU A 72 -39.87 -32.59 23.12
CA LEU A 72 -38.72 -31.72 23.40
C LEU A 72 -37.45 -32.30 22.76
N LYS A 73 -36.95 -31.67 21.70
CA LYS A 73 -35.68 -32.08 21.07
C LYS A 73 -34.56 -31.13 21.51
N SER A 74 -33.63 -31.64 22.32
CA SER A 74 -32.49 -30.87 22.85
C SER A 74 -31.21 -31.25 22.11
N TYR A 75 -30.61 -30.30 21.39
CA TYR A 75 -29.36 -30.50 20.66
C TYR A 75 -28.20 -29.82 21.40
N ALA A 76 -27.26 -30.61 21.94
CA ALA A 76 -26.04 -30.10 22.56
C ALA A 76 -24.95 -29.92 21.49
N LYS A 77 -24.74 -28.69 21.03
CA LYS A 77 -23.72 -28.39 20.00
C LYS A 77 -22.39 -28.07 20.65
N ILE A 78 -21.57 -29.10 20.84
CA ILE A 78 -20.18 -29.01 21.28
C ILE A 78 -19.31 -28.85 20.03
N ASN A 79 -18.64 -27.71 19.89
CA ASN A 79 -17.84 -27.35 18.72
C ASN A 79 -18.62 -27.49 17.39
N LYS A 80 -18.10 -28.26 16.43
CA LYS A 80 -18.62 -28.39 15.05
C LYS A 80 -19.40 -29.67 14.76
N ILE A 81 -19.53 -30.59 15.72
CA ILE A 81 -20.21 -31.87 15.51
C ILE A 81 -21.60 -31.82 16.16
N SER A 82 -22.62 -32.10 15.36
CA SER A 82 -24.00 -32.26 15.84
C SER A 82 -24.18 -33.64 16.45
N PHE A 83 -23.72 -33.83 17.68
CA PHE A 83 -24.04 -35.04 18.43
C PHE A 83 -25.53 -35.06 18.75
N THR A 84 -26.27 -36.05 18.25
CA THR A 84 -27.50 -36.49 18.92
C THR A 84 -27.09 -37.22 20.20
N VAL A 85 -26.78 -36.45 21.24
CA VAL A 85 -26.84 -36.97 22.61
C VAL A 85 -28.28 -37.43 22.80
N ALA A 86 -28.47 -38.75 22.93
CA ALA A 86 -29.79 -39.36 23.10
C ALA A 86 -30.32 -39.14 24.53
N VAL A 87 -30.48 -37.86 24.89
CA VAL A 87 -31.44 -37.47 25.93
C VAL A 87 -32.79 -38.00 25.45
N PRO A 88 -33.50 -38.83 26.23
CA PRO A 88 -34.71 -39.48 25.75
C PRO A 88 -35.76 -38.45 25.32
N ASP A 89 -36.59 -38.82 24.33
CA ASP A 89 -37.65 -37.96 23.77
C ASP A 89 -38.76 -37.70 24.82
N TYR A 90 -38.48 -36.81 25.78
CA TYR A 90 -39.39 -36.44 26.85
C TYR A 90 -40.70 -35.90 26.28
N ASN A 91 -41.79 -36.47 26.76
CA ASN A 91 -43.14 -36.11 26.38
C ASN A 91 -43.57 -34.92 27.25
N GLY A 92 -43.61 -33.73 26.67
CA GLY A 92 -43.99 -32.50 27.38
C GLY A 92 -45.36 -32.60 28.07
N CYS A 93 -46.23 -33.48 27.58
CA CYS A 93 -47.58 -33.76 28.11
C CYS A 93 -47.64 -34.80 29.25
N LYS A 94 -46.50 -35.33 29.72
CA LYS A 94 -46.44 -36.28 30.84
C LYS A 94 -45.31 -35.97 31.83
N ASP A 95 -44.12 -35.69 31.31
CA ASP A 95 -42.89 -35.67 32.12
C ASP A 95 -42.60 -34.27 32.71
N HIS A 96 -43.38 -33.27 32.29
CA HIS A 96 -43.16 -31.84 32.55
C HIS A 96 -44.47 -31.08 32.90
N GLY A 97 -45.42 -31.76 33.57
CA GLY A 97 -46.58 -31.14 34.23
C GLY A 97 -47.75 -30.69 33.34
N LEU A 98 -47.59 -30.55 32.03
CA LEU A 98 -48.66 -30.09 31.14
C LEU A 98 -49.74 -31.17 30.92
N LYS A 99 -50.99 -30.88 31.30
CA LYS A 99 -52.15 -31.73 30.97
C LYS A 99 -52.65 -31.46 29.54
N CYS A 100 -52.15 -32.24 28.59
CA CYS A 100 -52.64 -32.22 27.20
C CYS A 100 -53.98 -32.99 27.04
N PRO A 101 -54.84 -32.67 26.05
CA PRO A 101 -54.62 -31.71 24.96
C PRO A 101 -54.70 -30.25 25.42
N LEU A 102 -53.72 -29.46 25.00
CA LEU A 102 -53.71 -28.01 25.21
C LEU A 102 -54.73 -27.36 24.26
N ASN A 103 -55.65 -26.58 24.82
CA ASN A 103 -56.62 -25.82 24.05
C ASN A 103 -56.00 -24.52 23.54
N PRO A 104 -56.40 -24.03 22.35
CA PRO A 104 -55.93 -22.74 21.84
C PRO A 104 -56.36 -21.59 22.77
N GLU A 105 -55.60 -20.51 22.75
CA GLU A 105 -55.85 -19.24 23.46
C GLU A 105 -55.84 -19.30 24.99
N VAL A 106 -55.51 -20.45 25.59
CA VAL A 106 -55.27 -20.63 27.03
C VAL A 106 -53.78 -20.57 27.33
N SER A 107 -53.37 -19.73 28.27
CA SER A 107 -51.98 -19.65 28.74
C SER A 107 -51.58 -20.91 29.52
N VAL A 108 -50.42 -21.48 29.19
CA VAL A 108 -49.86 -22.64 29.88
C VAL A 108 -48.37 -22.50 30.12
N THR A 109 -47.95 -22.81 31.35
CA THR A 109 -46.54 -22.79 31.77
C THR A 109 -45.92 -24.17 31.63
N TYR A 110 -44.96 -24.29 30.72
CA TYR A 110 -44.08 -25.45 30.61
C TYR A 110 -42.92 -25.31 31.60
N GLN A 111 -42.83 -26.21 32.58
CA GLN A 111 -41.73 -26.27 33.54
C GLN A 111 -40.75 -27.37 33.15
N ARG A 112 -39.47 -27.01 32.97
CA ARG A 112 -38.36 -27.95 32.75
C ARG A 112 -37.33 -27.81 33.86
N ASN A 113 -37.17 -28.88 34.63
CA ASN A 113 -36.10 -28.99 35.62
C ASN A 113 -34.86 -29.61 34.97
N VAL A 114 -33.68 -29.04 35.21
CA VAL A 114 -32.39 -29.50 34.69
C VAL A 114 -31.39 -29.56 35.85
N THR A 115 -31.03 -30.78 36.25
CA THR A 115 -30.03 -31.03 37.30
C THR A 115 -28.63 -30.96 36.71
N ILE A 116 -27.75 -30.14 37.30
CA ILE A 116 -26.33 -30.10 36.91
C ILE A 116 -25.57 -31.18 37.67
N ALA A 117 -25.29 -32.31 37.02
CA ALA A 117 -24.53 -33.40 37.63
C ALA A 117 -23.09 -32.97 37.98
N ALA A 118 -22.61 -33.33 39.17
CA ALA A 118 -21.29 -32.96 39.67
C ALA A 118 -20.10 -33.47 38.80
N SER A 119 -20.33 -34.48 37.96
CA SER A 119 -19.35 -35.08 37.05
C SER A 119 -19.32 -34.46 35.64
N THR A 120 -20.04 -33.36 35.40
CA THR A 120 -20.13 -32.73 34.07
C THR A 120 -18.82 -32.00 33.68
N PRO A 121 -18.19 -32.28 32.52
CA PRO A 121 -16.89 -31.70 32.16
C PRO A 121 -16.97 -30.24 31.70
N LEU A 122 -15.85 -29.51 31.87
CA LEU A 122 -15.70 -28.11 31.50
C LEU A 122 -15.55 -27.91 29.98
N VAL A 123 -16.66 -27.73 29.27
CA VAL A 123 -16.68 -27.46 27.82
C VAL A 123 -17.79 -26.47 27.46
N THR A 124 -17.49 -25.47 26.64
CA THR A 124 -18.51 -24.55 26.11
C THR A 124 -19.42 -25.26 25.10
N ALA A 125 -20.71 -25.42 25.42
CA ALA A 125 -21.71 -26.07 24.58
C ALA A 125 -22.87 -25.12 24.26
N VAL A 126 -23.19 -24.94 22.97
CA VAL A 126 -24.38 -24.17 22.56
C VAL A 126 -25.58 -25.12 22.58
N LEU A 127 -26.38 -25.05 23.65
CA LEU A 127 -27.56 -25.89 23.82
C LEU A 127 -28.76 -25.34 23.01
N ARG A 128 -29.02 -25.93 21.85
CA ARG A 128 -30.18 -25.62 21.01
C ARG A 128 -31.34 -26.54 21.38
N SER A 129 -32.14 -26.14 22.37
CA SER A 129 -33.42 -26.82 22.65
C SER A 129 -34.52 -26.30 21.73
N GLN A 130 -35.28 -27.22 21.13
CA GLN A 130 -36.47 -26.96 20.33
C GLN A 130 -37.65 -27.76 20.89
N LEU A 131 -38.63 -27.06 21.43
CA LEU A 131 -39.94 -27.66 21.73
C LEU A 131 -40.73 -27.74 20.42
N LYS A 132 -41.41 -28.87 20.16
CA LYS A 132 -42.10 -29.16 18.90
C LYS A 132 -43.49 -29.77 19.10
N ASP A 133 -44.42 -29.44 18.22
CA ASP A 133 -45.80 -29.96 18.20
C ASP A 133 -45.92 -31.37 17.60
N GLN A 134 -47.14 -31.91 17.52
CA GLN A 134 -47.42 -33.20 16.87
C GLN A 134 -47.08 -33.26 15.36
N ASN A 135 -46.86 -32.11 14.70
CA ASN A 135 -46.44 -32.00 13.30
C ASN A 135 -44.92 -31.73 13.16
N ASN A 136 -44.16 -31.80 14.26
CA ASN A 136 -42.72 -31.56 14.34
C ASN A 136 -42.31 -30.09 13.96
N TRP A 137 -43.25 -29.15 13.97
CA TRP A 137 -43.01 -27.71 13.81
C TRP A 137 -42.38 -27.11 15.08
N ASP A 138 -41.47 -26.15 14.91
CA ASP A 138 -40.76 -25.49 16.00
C ASP A 138 -41.66 -24.50 16.77
N VAL A 139 -41.46 -24.44 18.09
CA VAL A 139 -42.10 -23.47 18.98
C VAL A 139 -41.12 -22.34 19.38
N PHE A 140 -39.80 -22.60 19.54
CA PHE A 140 -38.74 -21.57 19.79
C PHE A 140 -37.25 -22.03 19.51
N CYS A 141 -36.28 -21.10 19.25
CA CYS A 141 -34.84 -21.29 18.84
C CYS A 141 -33.89 -19.99 18.94
N ILE A 142 -32.63 -19.88 18.39
CA ILE A 142 -31.44 -19.03 18.89
C ILE A 142 -30.47 -18.31 17.81
N GLU A 143 -29.49 -17.40 18.19
CA GLU A 143 -28.08 -17.04 17.62
C GLU A 143 -27.67 -15.50 17.32
N SER A 144 -26.37 -14.98 17.46
CA SER A 144 -25.88 -13.52 17.22
C SER A 144 -24.31 -13.11 17.23
N LYS A 145 -23.77 -12.01 16.54
CA LYS A 145 -22.41 -11.25 16.71
C LYS A 145 -21.98 -10.06 15.68
N ILE A 146 -21.01 -9.11 15.95
CA ILE A 146 -20.59 -7.88 15.08
C ILE A 146 -19.08 -7.32 15.11
N LYS A 147 -18.48 -6.98 13.91
CA LYS A 147 -17.22 -6.23 13.42
C LYS A 147 -15.84 -6.18 14.13
N PHE A 148 -14.74 -6.42 13.37
CA PHE A 148 -13.54 -7.08 13.93
C PHE A 148 -12.17 -6.96 13.16
N VAL A 149 -11.05 -6.86 13.93
CA VAL A 149 -9.77 -7.62 13.77
C VAL A 149 -10.09 -9.11 13.82
N LYS A 150 -9.38 -9.96 13.08
CA LYS A 150 -9.71 -11.40 12.98
C LYS A 150 -8.47 -12.22 13.31
N CYS A 151 -8.47 -12.94 14.42
CA CYS A 151 -7.36 -13.81 14.81
C CYS A 151 -7.85 -15.14 15.42
N GLY A 152 -6.95 -16.11 15.52
CA GLY A 152 -7.23 -17.51 15.88
C GLY A 152 -6.28 -18.46 15.16
N TYR A 153 -6.33 -19.75 15.52
CA TYR A 153 -5.33 -20.74 15.11
C TYR A 153 -5.49 -21.30 13.69
N ALA A 154 -4.37 -21.70 13.09
CA ALA A 154 -4.32 -22.31 11.75
C ALA A 154 -5.09 -23.64 11.68
N GLY A 155 -6.07 -23.71 10.78
CA GLY A 155 -7.02 -24.82 10.65
C GLY A 155 -8.44 -24.50 11.13
N THR A 156 -8.68 -23.31 11.68
CA THR A 156 -10.03 -22.82 12.00
C THR A 156 -10.68 -22.14 10.77
N ASN A 157 -11.90 -22.52 10.40
CA ASN A 157 -12.67 -21.83 9.33
C ASN A 157 -13.20 -20.45 9.75
N PHE A 158 -13.30 -20.20 11.05
CA PHE A 158 -13.82 -18.95 11.62
C PHE A 158 -12.78 -18.39 12.58
N PRO A 159 -12.55 -17.07 12.58
CA PRO A 159 -11.70 -16.46 13.59
C PRO A 159 -12.35 -16.60 14.97
N GLU A 160 -11.49 -16.88 15.95
CA GLU A 160 -11.85 -17.20 17.33
C GLU A 160 -12.06 -15.91 18.11
N HIS A 161 -11.07 -15.01 18.03
CA HIS A 161 -11.12 -13.68 18.59
C HIS A 161 -11.37 -12.65 17.49
N VAL A 162 -12.34 -11.79 17.79
CA VAL A 162 -12.98 -10.91 16.82
C VAL A 162 -13.49 -9.66 17.54
N PHE A 163 -12.76 -8.55 17.43
CA PHE A 163 -12.96 -7.29 18.17
C PHE A 163 -12.49 -6.06 17.35
N PRO A 164 -12.99 -4.82 17.55
CA PRO A 164 -12.63 -3.67 16.69
C PRO A 164 -11.16 -3.23 16.83
N SER A 165 -10.49 -2.89 15.73
CA SER A 165 -9.15 -2.24 15.77
C SER A 165 -9.32 -0.76 16.14
N VAL A 166 -9.23 -0.47 17.43
CA VAL A 166 -9.35 0.89 18.00
C VAL A 166 -8.60 0.95 19.33
N VAL A 167 -7.92 2.07 19.57
CA VAL A 167 -7.25 2.39 20.84
C VAL A 167 -7.94 3.62 21.42
N GLY A 168 -8.38 3.53 22.68
CA GLY A 168 -9.09 4.60 23.36
C GLY A 168 -8.31 5.14 24.53
N ARG A 169 -8.19 6.47 24.63
CA ARG A 169 -7.53 7.18 25.73
C ARG A 169 -8.56 8.01 26.48
N PRO A 170 -8.64 7.96 27.81
CA PRO A 170 -9.68 8.67 28.56
C PRO A 170 -9.49 10.18 28.49
N THR A 171 -10.53 10.91 28.05
CA THR A 171 -10.50 12.37 27.92
C THR A 171 -10.35 13.07 29.27
N ILE A 172 -10.76 12.40 30.36
CA ILE A 172 -10.65 12.87 31.74
C ILE A 172 -9.89 11.81 32.55
N ARG A 173 -8.81 12.22 33.21
CA ARG A 173 -7.98 11.34 34.07
C ARG A 173 -8.67 11.09 35.43
N SER A 174 -9.70 10.25 35.42
CA SER A 174 -10.46 9.86 36.60
C SER A 174 -10.79 8.37 36.56
N LYS A 175 -10.47 7.64 37.64
CA LYS A 175 -10.75 6.20 37.80
C LYS A 175 -12.24 5.94 38.09
N ILE A 176 -13.09 6.27 37.14
CA ILE A 176 -14.53 6.01 37.18
C ILE A 176 -14.77 4.56 36.75
N LYS A 177 -15.52 3.78 37.53
CA LYS A 177 -16.04 2.48 37.09
C LYS A 177 -17.36 2.70 36.36
N VAL A 178 -17.51 2.09 35.19
CA VAL A 178 -18.76 2.14 34.40
C VAL A 178 -19.08 0.73 33.93
N ASN A 179 -20.19 0.17 34.40
CA ASN A 179 -20.69 -1.16 34.03
C ASN A 179 -19.59 -2.25 34.09
N ASP A 180 -19.01 -2.42 35.29
CA ASP A 180 -17.92 -3.34 35.64
C ASP A 180 -16.58 -3.16 34.91
N VAL A 181 -16.47 -2.19 34.00
CA VAL A 181 -15.21 -1.82 33.35
C VAL A 181 -14.52 -0.70 34.14
N GLU A 182 -13.30 -0.96 34.61
CA GLU A 182 -12.42 0.10 35.12
C GLU A 182 -11.79 0.89 33.96
N LEU A 183 -11.81 2.22 34.05
CA LEU A 183 -11.15 3.09 33.08
C LEU A 183 -9.61 3.00 33.25
N GLN A 184 -8.94 2.40 32.27
CA GLN A 184 -7.48 2.34 32.18
C GLN A 184 -6.96 3.48 31.29
N ASP A 185 -5.69 3.89 31.47
CA ASP A 185 -5.06 4.97 30.68
C ASP A 185 -5.01 4.67 29.17
N VAL A 186 -5.02 3.38 28.81
CA VAL A 186 -5.21 2.88 27.45
C VAL A 186 -6.24 1.77 27.47
N MET A 187 -7.35 1.99 26.77
CA MET A 187 -8.38 0.99 26.49
C MET A 187 -8.18 0.46 25.07
N ILE A 188 -8.49 -0.81 24.82
CA ILE A 188 -8.27 -1.45 23.51
C ILE A 188 -9.47 -2.34 23.16
N GLY A 189 -9.81 -2.41 21.88
CA GLY A 189 -10.70 -3.44 21.36
C GLY A 189 -12.13 -3.40 21.91
N SER A 190 -12.59 -4.52 22.48
CA SER A 190 -13.95 -4.63 23.04
C SER A 190 -14.20 -3.67 24.21
N LYS A 191 -13.18 -3.43 25.05
CA LYS A 191 -13.26 -2.47 26.18
C LYS A 191 -13.58 -1.05 25.70
N CYS A 192 -12.99 -0.61 24.58
CA CYS A 192 -13.31 0.68 23.96
C CYS A 192 -14.77 0.83 23.52
N ALA A 193 -15.42 -0.27 23.13
CA ALA A 193 -16.79 -0.21 22.61
C ALA A 193 -17.82 0.09 23.71
N ALA A 194 -17.59 -0.35 24.94
CA ALA A 194 -18.48 -0.12 26.08
C ALA A 194 -18.42 1.33 26.59
N VAL A 195 -17.21 1.86 26.79
CA VAL A 195 -16.95 3.21 27.36
C VAL A 195 -16.62 4.27 26.29
N ARG A 196 -16.96 4.04 25.01
CA ARG A 196 -16.68 4.91 23.85
C ARG A 196 -16.98 6.40 24.05
N HIS A 197 -17.97 6.75 24.88
CA HIS A 197 -18.38 8.13 25.13
C HIS A 197 -17.50 8.89 26.14
N MET A 198 -16.56 8.21 26.81
CA MET A 198 -15.57 8.80 27.75
C MET A 198 -14.12 8.73 27.23
N LEU A 199 -13.94 8.20 26.01
CA LEU A 199 -12.62 7.94 25.41
C LEU A 199 -12.48 8.75 24.12
N ASP A 200 -11.35 9.42 23.95
CA ASP A 200 -10.88 9.81 22.62
C ASP A 200 -10.34 8.56 21.89
N LEU A 201 -10.68 8.39 20.62
CA LEU A 201 -10.53 7.12 19.90
C LEU A 201 -9.64 7.25 18.66
N SER A 202 -8.46 6.63 18.75
CA SER A 202 -7.52 6.46 17.64
C SER A 202 -7.74 5.16 16.87
N TYR A 203 -7.45 5.20 15.57
CA TYR A 203 -7.50 4.07 14.65
C TYR A 203 -6.12 3.91 13.97
N PRO A 204 -5.28 2.94 14.37
CA PRO A 204 -3.89 2.83 13.88
C PRO A 204 -3.78 2.55 12.37
N MET A 205 -4.77 1.85 11.81
CA MET A 205 -4.89 1.59 10.39
C MET A 205 -5.82 2.61 9.72
N ASP A 206 -5.28 3.42 8.82
CA ASP A 206 -6.08 4.16 7.85
C ASP A 206 -6.05 3.45 6.50
N ASN A 207 -7.22 3.27 5.89
CA ASN A 207 -7.34 2.80 4.52
C ASN A 207 -6.51 1.54 4.17
N GLY A 208 -6.48 0.59 5.12
CA GLY A 208 -5.76 -0.69 4.99
C GLY A 208 -4.24 -0.62 5.22
N ILE A 209 -3.70 0.55 5.59
CA ILE A 209 -2.28 0.81 5.79
C ILE A 209 -2.07 1.29 7.24
N VAL A 210 -1.07 0.75 7.94
CA VAL A 210 -0.68 1.24 9.27
C VAL A 210 -0.13 2.67 9.13
N ARG A 211 -0.69 3.60 9.91
CA ARG A 211 -0.25 5.01 9.99
C ARG A 211 0.41 5.31 11.33
N ASN A 212 -0.25 4.98 12.44
CA ASN A 212 0.35 5.04 13.76
C ASN A 212 0.82 3.64 14.16
N TRP A 213 2.14 3.49 14.35
CA TRP A 213 2.74 2.23 14.79
C TRP A 213 2.56 2.02 16.30
N ASP A 214 2.63 3.08 17.10
CA ASP A 214 2.52 3.00 18.57
C ASP A 214 1.12 2.49 18.99
N ASP A 215 0.07 2.93 18.29
CA ASP A 215 -1.30 2.42 18.48
C ASP A 215 -1.50 1.03 17.87
N MET A 216 -0.74 0.65 16.83
CA MET A 216 -0.82 -0.69 16.22
C MET A 216 -0.16 -1.74 17.11
N ASP A 217 0.97 -1.37 17.72
CA ASP A 217 1.68 -2.14 18.72
C ASP A 217 0.80 -2.49 19.90
N LEU A 218 0.07 -1.52 20.46
CA LEU A 218 -0.91 -1.74 21.53
C LEU A 218 -2.02 -2.72 21.10
N VAL A 219 -2.52 -2.60 19.86
CA VAL A 219 -3.50 -3.57 19.30
C VAL A 219 -2.90 -4.96 19.16
N TRP A 220 -1.61 -5.09 18.84
CA TRP A 220 -0.92 -6.39 18.77
C TRP A 220 -0.64 -6.99 20.16
N ASP A 221 -0.17 -6.18 21.11
CA ASP A 221 -0.01 -6.55 22.51
C ASP A 221 -1.34 -7.11 23.07
N TYR A 222 -2.47 -6.48 22.72
CA TYR A 222 -3.82 -6.96 23.04
C TYR A 222 -4.22 -8.25 22.27
N THR A 223 -3.83 -8.44 21.00
CA THR A 223 -4.13 -9.71 20.29
C THR A 223 -3.41 -10.92 20.87
N PHE A 224 -2.14 -10.76 21.28
CA PHE A 224 -1.29 -11.86 21.70
C PHE A 224 -1.38 -12.10 23.22
N GLY A 225 -1.67 -11.06 24.00
CA GLY A 225 -1.82 -11.13 25.44
C GLY A 225 -3.02 -11.94 25.94
N PRO A 226 -3.18 -12.04 27.28
CA PRO A 226 -4.10 -13.00 27.92
C PRO A 226 -5.59 -12.73 27.68
N GLU A 227 -5.97 -11.52 27.24
CA GLU A 227 -7.38 -11.17 26.94
C GLU A 227 -7.87 -11.67 25.58
N CYS A 228 -6.96 -12.08 24.69
CA CYS A 228 -7.29 -12.69 23.40
C CYS A 228 -6.69 -14.08 23.28
N LEU A 229 -5.52 -14.23 22.65
CA LEU A 229 -4.99 -15.54 22.30
C LEU A 229 -4.11 -16.17 23.38
N ASN A 230 -3.65 -15.39 24.38
CA ASN A 230 -2.77 -15.82 25.47
C ASN A 230 -1.53 -16.62 25.00
N LEU A 231 -0.80 -16.08 24.02
CA LEU A 231 0.33 -16.73 23.36
C LEU A 231 1.66 -16.39 24.01
N GLN A 232 2.60 -17.35 23.95
CA GLN A 232 4.02 -17.07 24.05
C GLN A 232 4.60 -16.97 22.62
N PRO A 233 4.96 -15.76 22.13
CA PRO A 233 5.39 -15.57 20.74
C PRO A 233 6.60 -16.41 20.33
N SER A 234 7.53 -16.63 21.26
CA SER A 234 8.81 -17.33 21.07
C SER A 234 8.69 -18.78 20.57
N GLU A 235 7.53 -19.42 20.76
CA GLU A 235 7.25 -20.79 20.31
C GLU A 235 6.30 -20.82 19.11
N CYS A 236 5.75 -19.67 18.70
CA CYS A 236 4.70 -19.56 17.69
C CYS A 236 5.24 -19.19 16.30
N LYS A 237 4.62 -19.77 15.26
CA LYS A 237 4.72 -19.28 13.87
C LYS A 237 3.51 -18.40 13.55
N LEU A 238 3.74 -17.19 13.02
CA LEU A 238 2.69 -16.18 12.79
C LEU A 238 2.47 -15.92 11.30
N LEU A 239 1.23 -16.05 10.82
CA LEU A 239 0.82 -15.57 9.50
C LEU A 239 0.04 -14.26 9.62
N LEU A 240 0.55 -13.21 8.98
CA LEU A 240 -0.08 -11.89 8.85
C LEU A 240 -0.60 -11.69 7.42
N THR A 241 -1.53 -10.75 7.26
CA THR A 241 -2.13 -10.41 5.96
C THR A 241 -1.97 -8.92 5.65
N GLU A 242 -1.43 -8.57 4.48
CA GLU A 242 -1.30 -7.18 4.03
C GLU A 242 -2.29 -6.83 2.91
N ALA A 243 -2.66 -5.55 2.87
CA ALA A 243 -3.44 -4.98 1.77
C ALA A 243 -2.62 -4.95 0.47
N PRO A 244 -3.26 -5.05 -0.72
CA PRO A 244 -2.58 -4.83 -1.99
C PRO A 244 -1.94 -3.42 -2.04
N LEU A 245 -0.78 -3.31 -2.70
CA LEU A 245 -0.01 -2.06 -2.84
C LEU A 245 0.51 -1.46 -1.51
N ASN A 246 0.62 -2.26 -0.45
CA ASN A 246 1.30 -1.87 0.80
C ASN A 246 2.75 -1.39 0.54
N PRO A 247 3.20 -0.23 1.07
CA PRO A 247 4.57 0.22 0.92
C PRO A 247 5.57 -0.78 1.53
N ILE A 248 6.67 -1.05 0.81
CA ILE A 248 7.69 -2.02 1.24
C ILE A 248 8.19 -1.71 2.66
N LYS A 249 8.45 -0.44 2.98
CA LYS A 249 8.83 0.03 4.33
C LYS A 249 7.89 -0.44 5.45
N ASN A 250 6.58 -0.49 5.19
CA ASN A 250 5.61 -0.97 6.17
C ASN A 250 5.67 -2.49 6.32
N ARG A 251 5.90 -3.21 5.23
CA ARG A 251 6.14 -4.66 5.26
C ARG A 251 7.44 -5.00 5.99
N GLU A 252 8.50 -4.22 5.80
CA GLU A 252 9.77 -4.31 6.53
C GLU A 252 9.56 -4.08 8.04
N LYS A 253 8.89 -2.98 8.42
CA LYS A 253 8.60 -2.64 9.83
C LYS A 253 7.70 -3.67 10.52
N MET A 254 6.79 -4.35 9.81
CA MET A 254 6.04 -5.49 10.36
C MET A 254 6.95 -6.65 10.77
N PHE A 255 7.97 -7.00 9.97
CA PHE A 255 8.92 -8.06 10.36
C PHE A 255 9.82 -7.63 11.52
N GLU A 256 10.31 -6.39 11.51
CA GLU A 256 11.09 -5.78 12.60
C GLU A 256 10.34 -5.89 13.94
N VAL A 257 9.11 -5.36 14.02
CA VAL A 257 8.27 -5.42 15.24
C VAL A 257 8.03 -6.86 15.69
N MET A 258 7.76 -7.79 14.77
CA MET A 258 7.43 -9.18 15.12
C MET A 258 8.66 -10.00 15.57
N PHE A 259 9.87 -9.69 15.09
CA PHE A 259 11.09 -10.41 15.48
C PHE A 259 11.89 -9.72 16.61
N GLU A 260 11.79 -8.40 16.75
CA GLU A 260 12.55 -7.64 17.75
C GLU A 260 11.74 -7.41 19.02
N LYS A 261 10.54 -6.80 18.91
CA LYS A 261 9.65 -6.57 20.07
C LYS A 261 8.97 -7.86 20.54
N PHE A 262 8.20 -8.52 19.66
CA PHE A 262 7.43 -9.71 20.05
C PHE A 262 8.29 -10.98 20.10
N GLY A 263 9.32 -11.08 19.26
CA GLY A 263 10.28 -12.18 19.28
C GLY A 263 9.78 -13.52 18.73
N PHE A 264 8.80 -13.50 17.81
CA PHE A 264 8.22 -14.71 17.19
C PHE A 264 9.27 -15.63 16.57
N HIS A 265 9.03 -16.95 16.61
CA HIS A 265 9.94 -17.95 16.04
C HIS A 265 10.04 -17.85 14.51
N SER A 266 8.90 -17.71 13.83
CA SER A 266 8.84 -17.49 12.38
C SER A 266 7.63 -16.67 11.98
N VAL A 267 7.74 -15.89 10.90
CA VAL A 267 6.70 -14.99 10.42
C VAL A 267 6.51 -15.14 8.91
N TYR A 268 5.27 -15.06 8.43
CA TYR A 268 4.93 -14.94 7.02
C TYR A 268 3.90 -13.83 6.80
N VAL A 269 4.08 -13.01 5.75
CA VAL A 269 3.15 -11.92 5.40
C VAL A 269 2.56 -12.18 4.00
N ALA A 270 1.28 -12.52 3.96
CA ALA A 270 0.52 -12.88 2.76
C ALA A 270 -0.30 -11.71 2.20
N VAL A 271 -0.48 -11.63 0.88
CA VAL A 271 -1.38 -10.65 0.26
C VAL A 271 -2.83 -11.12 0.40
N GLN A 272 -3.72 -10.27 0.92
CA GLN A 272 -5.12 -10.59 1.20
C GLN A 272 -5.85 -11.25 0.02
N ALA A 273 -5.74 -10.69 -1.19
CA ALA A 273 -6.40 -11.20 -2.38
C ALA A 273 -5.99 -12.66 -2.70
N VAL A 274 -4.69 -12.97 -2.63
CA VAL A 274 -4.17 -14.31 -2.92
C VAL A 274 -4.75 -15.36 -1.96
N LEU A 275 -4.92 -15.01 -0.67
CA LEU A 275 -5.59 -15.88 0.30
C LEU A 275 -7.06 -16.15 -0.05
N THR A 276 -7.79 -15.17 -0.56
CA THR A 276 -9.22 -15.33 -0.87
C THR A 276 -9.48 -16.32 -2.02
N LEU A 277 -8.57 -16.41 -2.98
CA LEU A 277 -8.65 -17.41 -4.05
C LEU A 277 -8.23 -18.80 -3.56
N TYR A 278 -7.16 -18.89 -2.77
CA TYR A 278 -6.76 -20.17 -2.15
C TYR A 278 -7.84 -20.76 -1.24
N ALA A 279 -8.60 -19.93 -0.52
CA ALA A 279 -9.77 -20.38 0.26
C ALA A 279 -10.87 -21.03 -0.59
N GLN A 280 -10.95 -20.70 -1.88
CA GLN A 280 -11.91 -21.24 -2.84
C GLN A 280 -11.30 -22.33 -3.76
N GLY A 281 -10.02 -22.66 -3.59
CA GLY A 281 -9.31 -23.61 -4.46
C GLY A 281 -8.99 -23.07 -5.86
N LEU A 282 -8.94 -21.75 -6.03
CA LEU A 282 -8.64 -21.08 -7.30
C LEU A 282 -7.20 -20.53 -7.31
N GLU A 283 -6.49 -20.71 -8.43
CA GLU A 283 -5.17 -20.10 -8.67
C GLU A 283 -5.22 -18.88 -9.60
N THR A 284 -6.28 -18.76 -10.40
CA THR A 284 -6.51 -17.68 -11.37
C THR A 284 -7.88 -17.05 -11.15
N GLY A 285 -7.93 -15.72 -11.00
CA GLY A 285 -9.18 -14.99 -10.79
C GLY A 285 -8.96 -13.50 -10.54
N VAL A 286 -10.04 -12.77 -10.32
CA VAL A 286 -10.02 -11.35 -9.92
C VAL A 286 -10.78 -11.18 -8.62
N VAL A 287 -10.07 -10.73 -7.59
CA VAL A 287 -10.65 -10.50 -6.27
C VAL A 287 -11.15 -9.07 -6.18
N VAL A 288 -12.42 -8.91 -5.80
CA VAL A 288 -13.00 -7.64 -5.35
C VAL A 288 -13.15 -7.73 -3.83
N ASP A 289 -12.17 -7.20 -3.10
CA ASP A 289 -12.24 -7.11 -1.64
C ASP A 289 -12.72 -5.71 -1.23
N SER A 290 -13.94 -5.63 -0.68
CA SER A 290 -14.49 -4.36 -0.19
C SER A 290 -14.56 -4.39 1.34
N GLY A 291 -13.58 -3.74 1.97
CA GLY A 291 -13.36 -3.71 3.41
C GLY A 291 -14.23 -2.68 4.12
N ASP A 292 -13.63 -1.98 5.08
CA ASP A 292 -14.25 -0.85 5.78
C ASP A 292 -13.72 0.50 5.30
N GLY A 293 -12.41 0.69 5.14
CA GLY A 293 -11.85 1.92 4.57
C GLY A 293 -11.77 1.92 3.04
N VAL A 294 -11.34 0.80 2.46
CA VAL A 294 -10.94 0.72 1.03
C VAL A 294 -11.55 -0.50 0.36
N THR A 295 -11.77 -0.35 -0.95
CA THR A 295 -12.05 -1.43 -1.89
C THR A 295 -10.84 -1.67 -2.79
N HIS A 296 -10.43 -2.93 -2.95
CA HIS A 296 -9.35 -3.34 -3.85
C HIS A 296 -9.88 -4.27 -4.94
N ILE A 297 -9.36 -4.10 -6.16
CA ILE A 297 -9.59 -5.00 -7.29
C ILE A 297 -8.23 -5.55 -7.71
N CYS A 298 -7.99 -6.83 -7.39
CA CYS A 298 -6.70 -7.48 -7.55
C CYS A 298 -6.83 -8.72 -8.45
N PRO A 299 -6.37 -8.64 -9.71
CA PRO A 299 -6.24 -9.81 -10.57
C PRO A 299 -5.02 -10.65 -10.14
N VAL A 300 -5.21 -11.96 -10.09
CA VAL A 300 -4.22 -12.96 -9.68
C VAL A 300 -4.15 -14.05 -10.74
N TYR A 301 -2.96 -14.41 -11.18
CA TYR A 301 -2.73 -15.43 -12.19
C TYR A 301 -1.73 -16.48 -11.70
N GLN A 302 -2.14 -17.75 -11.65
CA GLN A 302 -1.33 -18.87 -11.18
C GLN A 302 -0.71 -18.61 -9.78
N GLY A 303 -1.51 -18.05 -8.86
CA GLY A 303 -1.09 -17.65 -7.51
C GLY A 303 -0.38 -16.29 -7.42
N PHE A 304 0.05 -15.69 -8.53
CA PHE A 304 0.77 -14.41 -8.53
C PHE A 304 -0.18 -13.21 -8.69
N ALA A 305 -0.17 -12.29 -7.72
CA ALA A 305 -0.92 -11.03 -7.82
C ALA A 305 -0.30 -10.08 -8.85
N LEU A 306 -1.09 -9.62 -9.82
CA LEU A 306 -0.64 -8.77 -10.91
C LEU A 306 -0.68 -7.28 -10.49
N ASN A 307 0.24 -6.90 -9.60
CA ASN A 307 0.31 -5.59 -8.95
C ASN A 307 0.24 -4.36 -9.89
N HIS A 308 0.61 -4.50 -11.17
CA HIS A 308 0.52 -3.43 -12.17
C HIS A 308 -0.89 -3.22 -12.73
N LEU A 309 -1.77 -4.23 -12.65
CA LEU A 309 -3.18 -4.18 -13.00
C LEU A 309 -4.08 -3.92 -11.79
N THR A 310 -3.62 -4.26 -10.57
CA THR A 310 -4.34 -4.00 -9.31
C THR A 310 -4.77 -2.55 -9.21
N LYS A 311 -6.05 -2.31 -8.91
CA LYS A 311 -6.60 -0.98 -8.64
C LYS A 311 -7.20 -0.91 -7.25
N ARG A 312 -7.27 0.33 -6.74
CA ARG A 312 -7.73 0.69 -5.42
C ARG A 312 -8.78 1.80 -5.55
N LEU A 313 -9.80 1.73 -4.71
CA LEU A 313 -10.92 2.66 -4.63
C LEU A 313 -11.11 3.02 -3.15
N ASP A 314 -10.94 4.29 -2.78
CA ASP A 314 -10.98 4.76 -1.39
C ASP A 314 -12.42 4.99 -0.89
N ILE A 315 -13.29 4.05 -1.27
CA ILE A 315 -14.71 3.97 -0.94
C ILE A 315 -15.02 2.55 -0.49
N ALA A 316 -15.45 2.41 0.76
CA ALA A 316 -15.96 1.17 1.32
C ALA A 316 -16.93 1.43 2.49
N GLY A 317 -17.01 0.49 3.43
CA GLY A 317 -18.01 0.48 4.50
C GLY A 317 -18.10 1.75 5.35
N ARG A 318 -16.99 2.45 5.59
CA ARG A 318 -16.91 3.70 6.36
C ARG A 318 -17.61 4.84 5.61
N ASN A 319 -17.30 5.03 4.32
CA ASN A 319 -17.91 6.05 3.47
C ASN A 319 -19.44 5.81 3.35
N ILE A 320 -19.86 4.56 3.15
CA ILE A 320 -21.29 4.19 3.09
C ILE A 320 -22.01 4.51 4.41
N THR A 321 -21.37 4.29 5.56
CA THR A 321 -21.95 4.70 6.86
C THR A 321 -22.00 6.22 6.98
N SER A 322 -20.94 6.95 6.62
CA SER A 322 -20.95 8.43 6.64
C SER A 322 -22.06 9.02 5.77
N TYR A 323 -22.23 8.51 4.55
CA TYR A 323 -23.29 8.94 3.64
C TYR A 323 -24.69 8.56 4.16
N LEU A 324 -24.85 7.38 4.77
CA LEU A 324 -26.11 7.03 5.44
C LEU A 324 -26.45 7.97 6.62
N VAL A 325 -25.45 8.48 7.37
CA VAL A 325 -25.69 9.54 8.37
C VAL A 325 -26.23 10.80 7.68
N SER A 326 -25.64 11.23 6.56
CA SER A 326 -26.10 12.40 5.79
C SER A 326 -27.52 12.21 5.24
N LEU A 327 -27.85 11.04 4.69
CA LEU A 327 -29.21 10.73 4.21
C LEU A 327 -30.24 10.72 5.36
N LEU A 328 -29.90 10.13 6.51
CA LEU A 328 -30.79 10.13 7.69
C LEU A 328 -30.98 11.55 8.26
N LYS A 329 -29.96 12.42 8.20
CA LYS A 329 -30.08 13.85 8.53
C LYS A 329 -31.01 14.59 7.59
N LEU A 330 -30.89 14.38 6.27
CA LEU A 330 -31.79 14.98 5.26
C LEU A 330 -33.26 14.54 5.47
N ARG A 331 -33.47 13.34 6.02
CA ARG A 331 -34.79 12.83 6.45
C ARG A 331 -35.30 13.40 7.78
N GLY A 332 -34.53 14.28 8.44
CA GLY A 332 -34.89 14.93 9.70
C GLY A 332 -34.44 14.20 10.97
N TYR A 333 -33.63 13.14 10.88
CA TYR A 333 -33.08 12.47 12.07
C TYR A 333 -31.76 13.12 12.50
N ALA A 334 -31.77 13.76 13.68
CA ALA A 334 -30.64 14.49 14.25
C ALA A 334 -29.53 13.56 14.80
N PHE A 335 -28.85 12.83 13.92
CA PHE A 335 -27.68 12.01 14.27
C PHE A 335 -26.37 12.80 14.28
N ASN A 336 -25.51 12.56 15.27
CA ASN A 336 -24.17 13.12 15.36
C ASN A 336 -23.15 12.18 14.68
N HIS A 337 -22.28 12.73 13.82
CA HIS A 337 -21.33 11.92 13.03
C HIS A 337 -20.38 11.05 13.86
N SER A 338 -20.01 11.47 15.08
CA SER A 338 -19.00 10.79 15.91
C SER A 338 -19.60 9.78 16.90
N ALA A 339 -20.76 10.11 17.48
CA ALA A 339 -21.42 9.32 18.52
C ALA A 339 -22.26 8.20 17.91
N ASP A 340 -23.16 8.54 16.98
CA ASP A 340 -24.15 7.61 16.42
C ASP A 340 -23.61 6.73 15.28
N PHE A 341 -22.33 6.92 14.91
CA PHE A 341 -21.70 6.24 13.78
C PHE A 341 -21.88 4.71 13.83
N GLU A 342 -21.72 4.12 15.02
CA GLU A 342 -21.86 2.67 15.19
C GLU A 342 -23.33 2.23 15.12
N THR A 343 -24.26 3.02 15.64
CA THR A 343 -25.71 2.78 15.53
C THR A 343 -26.16 2.84 14.08
N VAL A 344 -25.74 3.85 13.33
CA VAL A 344 -26.01 3.98 11.88
C VAL A 344 -25.29 2.89 11.08
N ARG A 345 -24.14 2.39 11.56
CA ARG A 345 -23.49 1.22 10.97
C ARG A 345 -24.26 -0.09 11.25
N GLN A 346 -24.90 -0.26 12.39
CA GLN A 346 -25.81 -1.38 12.63
C GLN A 346 -27.06 -1.29 11.75
N ILE A 347 -27.62 -0.08 11.56
CA ILE A 347 -28.71 0.17 10.61
C ILE A 347 -28.29 -0.24 9.19
N LYS A 348 -27.08 0.14 8.77
CA LYS A 348 -26.48 -0.28 7.49
C LYS A 348 -26.40 -1.82 7.37
N GLU A 349 -25.80 -2.48 8.34
CA GLU A 349 -25.57 -3.94 8.30
C GLU A 349 -26.85 -4.78 8.46
N LYS A 350 -27.94 -4.22 9.01
CA LYS A 350 -29.23 -4.91 9.18
C LYS A 350 -30.26 -4.59 8.09
N LEU A 351 -30.29 -3.37 7.54
CA LEU A 351 -31.38 -2.91 6.67
C LEU A 351 -30.97 -2.58 5.22
N CYS A 352 -29.70 -2.28 4.94
CA CYS A 352 -29.28 -1.82 3.61
C CYS A 352 -29.03 -2.99 2.63
N TYR A 353 -29.24 -2.71 1.34
CA TYR A 353 -29.11 -3.66 0.24
C TYR A 353 -28.74 -2.91 -1.04
N THR A 354 -28.20 -3.62 -2.04
CA THR A 354 -27.92 -3.04 -3.35
C THR A 354 -29.12 -3.27 -4.26
N ALA A 355 -29.69 -2.20 -4.81
CA ALA A 355 -30.74 -2.29 -5.81
C ALA A 355 -30.20 -2.93 -7.10
N TYR A 356 -30.97 -3.85 -7.69
CA TYR A 356 -30.65 -4.42 -9.01
C TYR A 356 -30.84 -3.37 -10.11
N ASP A 357 -31.91 -2.58 -10.00
CA ASP A 357 -32.17 -1.39 -10.83
C ASP A 357 -32.47 -0.20 -9.92
N ILE A 358 -31.79 0.93 -10.13
CA ILE A 358 -31.94 2.13 -9.29
C ILE A 358 -33.24 2.86 -9.65
N GLU A 359 -33.56 3.00 -10.94
CA GLU A 359 -34.69 3.79 -11.41
C GLU A 359 -36.01 3.16 -10.97
N GLN A 360 -36.10 1.83 -11.07
CA GLN A 360 -37.23 1.07 -10.56
C GLN A 360 -37.37 1.18 -9.03
N GLU A 361 -36.27 1.10 -8.28
CA GLU A 361 -36.30 1.15 -6.81
C GLU A 361 -36.60 2.56 -6.28
N VAL A 362 -36.12 3.62 -6.95
CA VAL A 362 -36.52 5.02 -6.69
C VAL A 362 -38.01 5.21 -6.97
N LYS A 363 -38.52 4.70 -8.10
CA LYS A 363 -39.95 4.77 -8.41
C LYS A 363 -40.79 4.06 -7.34
N LEU A 364 -40.41 2.84 -6.94
CA LEU A 364 -41.05 2.10 -5.86
C LEU A 364 -40.98 2.81 -4.49
N ALA A 365 -39.92 3.58 -4.22
CA ALA A 365 -39.77 4.36 -3.00
C ALA A 365 -40.64 5.63 -2.95
N LEU A 366 -40.97 6.19 -4.12
CA LEU A 366 -41.85 7.35 -4.26
C LEU A 366 -43.33 6.93 -4.30
N GLU A 367 -43.65 5.85 -4.99
CA GLU A 367 -45.03 5.35 -5.17
C GLU A 367 -45.51 4.46 -4.02
N THR A 368 -44.62 3.84 -3.24
CA THR A 368 -45.00 2.84 -2.23
C THR A 368 -44.25 2.95 -0.90
N VAL A 369 -44.91 2.52 0.18
CA VAL A 369 -44.32 2.46 1.53
C VAL A 369 -43.59 1.13 1.80
N ILE A 370 -43.55 0.20 0.83
CA ILE A 370 -43.10 -1.21 1.01
C ILE A 370 -41.63 -1.29 1.47
N LEU A 371 -40.80 -0.38 0.95
CA LEU A 371 -39.36 -0.31 1.24
C LEU A 371 -39.06 0.26 2.63
N VAL A 372 -40.02 0.93 3.29
CA VAL A 372 -39.85 1.50 4.62
C VAL A 372 -39.80 0.38 5.67
N LYS A 373 -38.79 0.42 6.54
CA LYS A 373 -38.65 -0.47 7.71
C LYS A 373 -38.41 0.34 8.98
N PRO A 374 -39.07 -0.02 10.10
CA PRO A 374 -38.77 0.57 11.39
C PRO A 374 -37.42 0.06 11.92
N TYR A 375 -36.73 0.89 12.69
CA TYR A 375 -35.53 0.49 13.45
C TYR A 375 -35.57 1.12 14.83
N THR A 376 -35.45 0.31 15.88
CA THR A 376 -35.35 0.79 17.26
C THR A 376 -33.91 1.14 17.60
N LEU A 377 -33.67 2.40 17.94
CA LEU A 377 -32.39 2.92 18.43
C LEU A 377 -32.12 2.46 19.88
N PRO A 378 -30.87 2.55 20.38
CA PRO A 378 -30.52 2.16 21.75
C PRO A 378 -31.24 2.95 22.85
N ASP A 379 -31.75 4.15 22.53
CA ASP A 379 -32.57 4.99 23.42
C ASP A 379 -34.08 4.62 23.39
N GLY A 380 -34.45 3.56 22.68
CA GLY A 380 -35.82 3.10 22.51
C GLY A 380 -36.61 3.83 21.41
N ARG A 381 -36.07 4.88 20.77
CA ARG A 381 -36.78 5.61 19.72
C ARG A 381 -36.84 4.80 18.43
N VAL A 382 -37.99 4.79 17.76
CA VAL A 382 -38.19 4.06 16.50
C VAL A 382 -38.09 5.01 15.30
N ILE A 383 -37.00 4.92 14.54
CA ILE A 383 -36.85 5.60 13.24
C ILE A 383 -37.49 4.77 12.12
N ARG A 384 -37.73 5.39 10.96
CA ARG A 384 -38.24 4.73 9.75
C ARG A 384 -37.29 5.00 8.57
N VAL A 385 -36.62 3.95 8.09
CA VAL A 385 -35.65 4.02 6.99
C VAL A 385 -36.27 3.43 5.72
N GLY A 386 -36.23 4.16 4.62
CA GLY A 386 -36.85 3.84 3.33
C GLY A 386 -35.83 3.78 2.19
N SER A 387 -35.79 4.79 1.33
CA SER A 387 -34.91 4.86 0.15
C SER A 387 -33.42 4.84 0.50
N GLU A 388 -33.06 5.34 1.69
CA GLU A 388 -31.67 5.37 2.18
C GLU A 388 -31.06 3.96 2.24
N ARG A 389 -31.90 2.92 2.37
CA ARG A 389 -31.51 1.51 2.42
C ARG A 389 -30.80 1.02 1.15
N PHE A 390 -31.13 1.60 -0.01
CA PHE A 390 -30.46 1.27 -1.27
C PHE A 390 -29.63 2.43 -1.83
N GLN A 391 -30.01 3.68 -1.53
CA GLN A 391 -29.20 4.85 -1.88
C GLN A 391 -27.83 4.82 -1.17
N ALA A 392 -27.73 4.35 0.08
CA ALA A 392 -26.44 4.34 0.77
C ALA A 392 -25.39 3.38 0.14
N PRO A 393 -25.69 2.11 -0.18
CA PRO A 393 -24.74 1.25 -0.90
C PRO A 393 -24.44 1.68 -2.34
N GLU A 394 -25.28 2.52 -2.96
CA GLU A 394 -25.12 2.98 -4.35
C GLU A 394 -23.81 3.77 -4.57
N VAL A 395 -23.25 4.36 -3.52
CA VAL A 395 -21.95 5.05 -3.51
C VAL A 395 -20.79 4.17 -4.01
N LEU A 396 -20.90 2.83 -3.93
CA LEU A 396 -19.91 1.92 -4.51
C LEU A 396 -19.91 1.94 -6.05
N PHE A 397 -21.06 2.22 -6.67
CA PHE A 397 -21.27 2.23 -8.12
C PHE A 397 -21.29 3.67 -8.68
N GLN A 398 -21.71 4.64 -7.87
CA GLN A 398 -21.73 6.08 -8.19
C GLN A 398 -20.95 6.90 -7.14
N PRO A 399 -19.60 6.92 -7.20
CA PRO A 399 -18.75 7.72 -6.31
C PRO A 399 -19.08 9.21 -6.21
N ASN A 400 -19.61 9.79 -7.29
CA ASN A 400 -20.05 11.18 -7.37
C ASN A 400 -21.09 11.56 -6.29
N LEU A 401 -21.81 10.58 -5.71
CA LEU A 401 -22.78 10.80 -4.62
C LEU A 401 -22.12 11.27 -3.30
N ILE A 402 -20.80 11.20 -3.18
CA ILE A 402 -20.02 11.69 -2.04
C ILE A 402 -18.91 12.67 -2.45
N ASP A 403 -19.10 13.36 -3.59
CA ASP A 403 -18.15 14.32 -4.16
C ASP A 403 -16.75 13.72 -4.49
N VAL A 404 -16.67 12.41 -4.74
CA VAL A 404 -15.42 11.73 -5.14
C VAL A 404 -15.44 11.44 -6.64
N GLU A 405 -14.58 12.14 -7.38
CA GLU A 405 -14.39 11.98 -8.84
C GLU A 405 -13.64 10.68 -9.19
N CYS A 406 -14.35 9.55 -9.21
CA CYS A 406 -13.80 8.29 -9.73
C CYS A 406 -14.86 7.35 -10.31
N CYS A 407 -14.44 6.37 -11.12
CA CYS A 407 -15.34 5.36 -11.67
C CYS A 407 -15.83 4.36 -10.60
N GLY A 408 -17.08 3.91 -10.71
CA GLY A 408 -17.68 2.93 -9.82
C GLY A 408 -17.01 1.55 -9.84
N ILE A 409 -17.27 0.76 -8.80
CA ILE A 409 -16.62 -0.54 -8.54
C ILE A 409 -16.72 -1.54 -9.72
N SER A 410 -17.86 -1.59 -10.42
CA SER A 410 -18.08 -2.45 -11.59
C SER A 410 -17.35 -1.96 -12.84
N GLU A 411 -17.26 -0.64 -13.05
CA GLU A 411 -16.49 -0.06 -14.15
C GLU A 411 -14.99 -0.23 -13.90
N LEU A 412 -14.53 -0.01 -12.67
CA LEU A 412 -13.14 -0.25 -12.28
C LEU A 412 -12.77 -1.73 -12.50
N LEU A 413 -13.65 -2.67 -12.13
CA LEU A 413 -13.47 -4.10 -12.40
C LEU A 413 -13.38 -4.41 -13.90
N PHE A 414 -14.31 -3.87 -14.68
CA PHE A 414 -14.32 -4.02 -16.14
C PHE A 414 -13.03 -3.48 -16.77
N ASN A 415 -12.59 -2.28 -16.36
CA ASN A 415 -11.36 -1.64 -16.85
C ASN A 415 -10.10 -2.42 -16.44
N VAL A 416 -10.06 -3.00 -15.24
CA VAL A 416 -8.97 -3.91 -14.81
C VAL A 416 -8.92 -5.13 -15.72
N ILE A 417 -10.04 -5.83 -15.95
CA ILE A 417 -10.06 -7.03 -16.80
C ILE A 417 -9.74 -6.68 -18.26
N GLN A 418 -10.17 -5.53 -18.78
CA GLN A 418 -9.84 -5.08 -20.14
C GLN A 418 -8.42 -4.53 -20.30
N SER A 419 -7.73 -4.20 -19.21
CA SER A 419 -6.29 -3.86 -19.24
C SER A 419 -5.36 -5.08 -19.17
N ALA A 420 -5.87 -6.27 -18.82
CA ALA A 420 -5.11 -7.52 -18.81
C ALA A 420 -4.88 -8.11 -20.21
N ASP A 421 -3.99 -9.10 -20.34
CA ASP A 421 -3.74 -9.81 -21.60
C ASP A 421 -5.00 -10.55 -22.09
N ILE A 422 -5.24 -10.52 -23.41
CA ILE A 422 -6.47 -11.01 -24.05
C ILE A 422 -6.80 -12.45 -23.63
N ASP A 423 -5.80 -13.33 -23.62
CA ASP A 423 -5.94 -14.75 -23.26
C ASP A 423 -6.38 -14.96 -21.80
N THR A 424 -6.07 -14.02 -20.90
CA THR A 424 -6.43 -14.10 -19.48
C THR A 424 -7.85 -13.58 -19.18
N ARG A 425 -8.38 -12.66 -20.00
CA ARG A 425 -9.69 -12.01 -19.76
C ARG A 425 -10.83 -13.01 -19.67
N ALA A 426 -10.78 -14.04 -20.51
CA ALA A 426 -11.77 -15.10 -20.55
C ALA A 426 -11.79 -15.97 -19.29
N GLU A 427 -10.69 -16.04 -18.54
CA GLU A 427 -10.63 -16.72 -17.23
C GLU A 427 -11.03 -15.77 -16.10
N PHE A 428 -10.57 -14.52 -16.16
CA PHE A 428 -10.93 -13.48 -15.19
C PHE A 428 -12.43 -13.20 -15.12
N TYR A 429 -13.18 -13.25 -16.23
CA TYR A 429 -14.65 -13.14 -16.20
C TYR A 429 -15.37 -14.36 -15.59
N LYS A 430 -14.75 -15.56 -15.58
CA LYS A 430 -15.31 -16.76 -14.93
C LYS A 430 -15.05 -16.84 -13.42
N HIS A 431 -14.04 -16.12 -12.94
CA HIS A 431 -13.54 -16.22 -11.57
C HIS A 431 -13.42 -14.85 -10.92
N ILE A 432 -14.53 -14.12 -10.91
CA ILE A 432 -14.68 -12.87 -10.17
C ILE A 432 -15.08 -13.24 -8.74
N VAL A 433 -14.20 -13.03 -7.76
CA VAL A 433 -14.40 -13.47 -6.37
C VAL A 433 -14.69 -12.27 -5.48
N LEU A 434 -15.83 -12.29 -4.77
CA LEU A 434 -16.21 -11.24 -3.85
C LEU A 434 -15.72 -11.55 -2.42
N SER A 435 -14.97 -10.61 -1.84
CA SER A 435 -14.44 -10.67 -0.47
C SER A 435 -14.81 -9.42 0.34
N GLY A 436 -14.63 -9.49 1.66
CA GLY A 436 -14.73 -8.34 2.55
C GLY A 436 -16.08 -8.17 3.23
N GLY A 437 -16.21 -7.09 4.01
CA GLY A 437 -17.41 -6.81 4.79
C GLY A 437 -18.52 -6.13 3.99
N SER A 438 -18.15 -5.29 3.02
CA SER A 438 -19.09 -4.46 2.26
C SER A 438 -19.65 -5.17 1.03
N THR A 439 -19.09 -6.31 0.61
CA THR A 439 -19.73 -7.20 -0.39
C THR A 439 -20.87 -8.05 0.20
N MET A 440 -21.21 -7.88 1.49
CA MET A 440 -22.28 -8.63 2.16
C MET A 440 -23.71 -8.11 1.87
N PHE A 441 -23.87 -6.94 1.22
CA PHE A 441 -25.20 -6.42 0.87
C PHE A 441 -25.99 -7.41 0.00
N ALA A 442 -27.28 -7.56 0.28
CA ALA A 442 -28.19 -8.32 -0.57
C ALA A 442 -28.29 -7.67 -1.96
N GLY A 443 -28.47 -8.47 -3.02
CA GLY A 443 -28.54 -8.00 -4.41
C GLY A 443 -27.20 -7.64 -5.08
N LEU A 444 -26.15 -7.36 -4.29
CA LEU A 444 -24.85 -6.87 -4.80
C LEU A 444 -24.22 -7.77 -5.89
N PRO A 445 -24.14 -9.12 -5.75
CA PRO A 445 -23.58 -9.96 -6.82
C PRO A 445 -24.38 -9.89 -8.13
N SER A 446 -25.71 -9.80 -8.05
CA SER A 446 -26.61 -9.71 -9.19
C SER A 446 -26.49 -8.37 -9.92
N ARG A 447 -26.33 -7.27 -9.16
CA ARG A 447 -26.03 -5.93 -9.70
C ARG A 447 -24.69 -5.90 -10.44
N PHE A 448 -23.64 -6.48 -9.83
CA PHE A 448 -22.33 -6.64 -10.47
C PHE A 448 -22.42 -7.40 -11.79
N GLU A 449 -23.07 -8.57 -11.82
CA GLU A 449 -23.22 -9.33 -13.06
C GLU A 449 -23.96 -8.53 -14.15
N ARG A 450 -25.01 -7.78 -13.78
CA ARG A 450 -25.76 -6.93 -14.70
C ARG A 450 -24.91 -5.84 -15.33
N GLU A 451 -24.18 -5.06 -14.52
CA GLU A 451 -23.36 -3.96 -15.02
C GLU A 451 -22.19 -4.45 -15.87
N ILE A 452 -21.51 -5.52 -15.48
CA ILE A 452 -20.42 -6.07 -16.30
C ILE A 452 -20.96 -6.61 -17.63
N LYS A 453 -22.14 -7.25 -17.63
CA LYS A 453 -22.83 -7.68 -18.86
C LYS A 453 -23.17 -6.48 -19.75
N GLN A 454 -23.67 -5.38 -19.17
CA GLN A 454 -24.00 -4.16 -19.90
C GLN A 454 -22.75 -3.48 -20.49
N LEU A 455 -21.72 -3.22 -19.67
CA LEU A 455 -20.44 -2.65 -20.09
C LEU A 455 -19.77 -3.50 -21.19
N TYR A 456 -19.87 -4.83 -21.11
CA TYR A 456 -19.36 -5.73 -22.15
C TYR A 456 -20.17 -5.64 -23.45
N LEU A 457 -21.50 -5.60 -23.38
CA LEU A 457 -22.38 -5.44 -24.54
C LEU A 457 -22.14 -4.09 -25.26
N GLU A 458 -22.03 -3.00 -24.50
CA GLU A 458 -21.83 -1.65 -25.02
C GLU A 458 -20.40 -1.44 -25.55
N ARG A 459 -19.39 -1.66 -24.71
CA ARG A 459 -17.99 -1.24 -24.99
C ARG A 459 -17.20 -2.28 -25.79
N VAL A 460 -17.47 -3.58 -25.63
CA VAL A 460 -16.75 -4.65 -26.34
C VAL A 460 -17.52 -5.13 -27.56
N LEU A 461 -18.81 -5.46 -27.40
CA LEU A 461 -19.63 -6.03 -28.47
C LEU A 461 -20.35 -4.99 -29.34
N LYS A 462 -20.31 -3.70 -28.97
CA LYS A 462 -20.95 -2.58 -29.69
C LYS A 462 -22.42 -2.85 -30.02
N GLY A 463 -23.15 -3.45 -29.07
CA GLY A 463 -24.57 -3.81 -29.19
C GLY A 463 -24.87 -5.17 -29.83
N ASN A 464 -23.87 -5.96 -30.25
CA ASN A 464 -24.11 -7.29 -30.85
C ASN A 464 -24.65 -8.31 -29.83
N LYS A 465 -25.96 -8.58 -29.89
CA LYS A 465 -26.69 -9.49 -28.99
C LYS A 465 -26.41 -10.99 -29.24
N GLU A 466 -25.96 -11.39 -30.42
CA GLU A 466 -25.63 -12.79 -30.72
C GLU A 466 -24.30 -13.19 -30.09
N ALA A 467 -23.29 -12.33 -30.20
CA ALA A 467 -22.00 -12.50 -29.53
C ALA A 467 -22.14 -12.50 -28.00
N PHE A 468 -23.12 -11.76 -27.47
CA PHE A 468 -23.41 -11.69 -26.04
C PHE A 468 -23.83 -13.04 -25.44
N GLN A 469 -24.56 -13.90 -26.18
CA GLN A 469 -24.92 -15.25 -25.71
C GLN A 469 -23.70 -16.16 -25.47
N LYS A 470 -22.54 -15.84 -26.07
CA LYS A 470 -21.28 -16.57 -25.88
C LYS A 470 -20.46 -16.04 -24.69
N PHE A 471 -20.81 -14.88 -24.14
CA PHE A 471 -20.12 -14.28 -23.00
C PHE A 471 -20.51 -14.99 -21.70
N LYS A 472 -19.55 -15.69 -21.09
CA LYS A 472 -19.72 -16.34 -19.79
C LYS A 472 -19.04 -15.51 -18.71
N ILE A 473 -19.84 -15.11 -17.73
CA ILE A 473 -19.42 -14.43 -16.51
C ILE A 473 -19.95 -15.21 -15.31
N ARG A 474 -19.18 -15.21 -14.21
CA ARG A 474 -19.58 -15.81 -12.93
C ARG A 474 -18.99 -14.99 -11.78
N VAL A 475 -19.85 -14.53 -10.88
CA VAL A 475 -19.45 -13.78 -9.68
C VAL A 475 -19.63 -14.67 -8.44
N GLU A 476 -18.51 -15.10 -7.86
CA GLU A 476 -18.46 -16.08 -6.78
C GLU A 476 -18.57 -15.39 -5.41
N ALA A 477 -19.77 -15.44 -4.84
CA ALA A 477 -20.15 -14.75 -3.61
C ALA A 477 -20.42 -15.72 -2.44
N SER A 478 -19.36 -16.36 -1.92
CA SER A 478 -19.45 -17.27 -0.77
C SER A 478 -20.26 -16.66 0.41
N PRO A 479 -21.10 -17.43 1.12
CA PRO A 479 -21.76 -16.95 2.33
C PRO A 479 -20.76 -16.58 3.45
N GLY A 480 -19.57 -17.19 3.45
CA GLY A 480 -18.49 -16.91 4.39
C GLY A 480 -17.63 -15.69 4.04
N ARG A 481 -17.88 -14.98 2.93
CA ARG A 481 -16.93 -14.00 2.32
C ARG A 481 -16.43 -12.87 3.24
N LYS A 482 -17.17 -12.54 4.30
CA LYS A 482 -16.73 -11.67 5.41
C LYS A 482 -15.43 -12.13 6.08
N TYR A 483 -15.12 -13.43 6.07
CA TYR A 483 -13.96 -14.06 6.71
C TYR A 483 -13.06 -14.84 5.75
N VAL A 484 -13.34 -14.89 4.44
CA VAL A 484 -12.61 -15.72 3.46
C VAL A 484 -11.11 -15.41 3.39
N VAL A 485 -10.68 -14.17 3.66
CA VAL A 485 -9.25 -13.81 3.87
C VAL A 485 -8.62 -14.60 5.02
N PHE A 486 -9.31 -14.70 6.16
CA PHE A 486 -8.85 -15.45 7.33
C PHE A 486 -8.92 -16.96 7.10
N GLU A 487 -9.99 -17.45 6.46
CA GLU A 487 -10.14 -18.87 6.12
C GLU A 487 -9.00 -19.35 5.18
N GLY A 488 -8.65 -18.55 4.18
CA GLY A 488 -7.51 -18.81 3.29
C GLY A 488 -6.15 -18.75 4.01
N GLY A 489 -5.94 -17.76 4.89
CA GLY A 489 -4.73 -17.66 5.71
C GLY A 489 -4.58 -18.83 6.68
N SER A 490 -5.68 -19.23 7.32
CA SER A 490 -5.77 -20.36 8.25
C SER A 490 -5.53 -21.71 7.55
N LEU A 491 -6.06 -21.88 6.33
CA LEU A 491 -5.81 -23.05 5.48
C LEU A 491 -4.35 -23.11 5.01
N LEU A 492 -3.79 -21.99 4.53
CA LEU A 492 -2.40 -21.90 4.07
C LEU A 492 -1.41 -22.15 5.21
N ALA A 493 -1.61 -21.53 6.37
CA ALA A 493 -0.79 -21.73 7.56
C ALA A 493 -0.87 -23.18 8.08
N LYS A 494 -2.02 -23.85 7.94
CA LYS A 494 -2.14 -25.29 8.26
C LYS A 494 -1.37 -26.16 7.25
N LEU A 495 -1.48 -25.85 5.96
CA LEU A 495 -0.82 -26.62 4.89
C LEU A 495 0.70 -26.47 4.87
N MET A 496 1.22 -25.30 5.26
CA MET A 496 2.65 -24.98 5.24
C MET A 496 3.33 -25.06 6.62
N ARG A 497 2.63 -25.48 7.68
CA ARG A 497 3.15 -25.54 9.07
C ARG A 497 4.55 -26.16 9.16
N ASP A 498 4.70 -27.30 8.51
CA ASP A 498 5.87 -28.19 8.60
C ASP A 498 6.89 -27.94 7.46
N ARG A 499 6.68 -26.89 6.66
CA ARG A 499 7.53 -26.51 5.52
C ARG A 499 8.39 -25.31 5.90
N GLU A 500 9.60 -25.57 6.38
CA GLU A 500 10.51 -24.52 6.87
C GLU A 500 10.82 -23.48 5.78
N ASP A 501 11.06 -23.90 4.53
CA ASP A 501 11.20 -23.06 3.32
C ASP A 501 10.12 -21.98 3.11
N PHE A 502 8.96 -22.09 3.76
CA PHE A 502 7.85 -21.15 3.58
C PHE A 502 7.87 -19.99 4.60
N TRP A 503 8.49 -20.19 5.76
CA TRP A 503 8.47 -19.21 6.84
C TRP A 503 9.81 -18.47 6.92
N VAL A 504 9.77 -17.15 7.15
CA VAL A 504 11.00 -16.43 7.54
C VAL A 504 11.23 -16.74 9.01
N SER A 505 12.38 -17.31 9.38
CA SER A 505 12.72 -17.55 10.79
C SER A 505 13.36 -16.31 11.44
N ARG A 506 13.38 -16.30 12.77
CA ARG A 506 14.12 -15.28 13.55
C ARG A 506 15.65 -15.40 13.39
N MET A 507 16.16 -16.55 12.93
CA MET A 507 17.59 -16.72 12.63
C MET A 507 17.94 -16.06 11.29
N ASP A 508 17.18 -16.36 10.23
CA ASP A 508 17.32 -15.74 8.91
C ASP A 508 17.34 -14.20 8.99
N PHE A 509 16.39 -13.63 9.76
CA PHE A 509 16.25 -12.20 9.94
C PHE A 509 17.43 -11.57 10.69
N LYS A 510 18.07 -12.30 11.63
CA LYS A 510 19.27 -11.81 12.32
C LYS A 510 20.52 -11.85 11.44
N GLU A 511 20.65 -12.86 10.58
CA GLU A 511 21.82 -13.03 9.70
C GLU A 511 21.78 -12.10 8.48
N HIS A 512 20.61 -11.96 7.85
CA HIS A 512 20.44 -11.25 6.58
C HIS A 512 19.74 -9.89 6.72
N GLY A 513 19.19 -9.60 7.90
CA GLY A 513 18.40 -8.41 8.16
C GLY A 513 17.15 -8.32 7.28
N ILE A 514 16.68 -7.09 7.11
CA ILE A 514 15.51 -6.73 6.31
C ILE A 514 15.65 -7.16 4.82
N ASN A 515 16.88 -7.33 4.31
CA ASN A 515 17.15 -7.68 2.91
C ASN A 515 16.66 -9.07 2.48
N TYR A 516 16.33 -9.97 3.41
CA TYR A 516 15.96 -11.36 3.08
C TYR A 516 14.72 -11.49 2.17
N GLN A 517 13.85 -10.46 2.13
CA GLN A 517 12.73 -10.41 1.19
C GLN A 517 13.16 -10.41 -0.29
N ASN A 518 14.35 -9.87 -0.61
CA ASN A 518 14.91 -9.95 -1.96
C ASN A 518 15.44 -11.36 -2.28
N PHE A 519 15.89 -12.12 -1.27
CA PHE A 519 16.36 -13.50 -1.42
C PHE A 519 15.20 -14.46 -1.70
N TYR A 520 14.07 -14.29 -1.02
CA TYR A 520 12.86 -15.07 -1.28
C TYR A 520 12.29 -14.91 -2.70
N ARG A 521 12.59 -13.78 -3.36
CA ARG A 521 12.26 -13.56 -4.77
C ARG A 521 13.09 -14.42 -5.73
N TYR A 522 14.22 -14.98 -5.27
CA TYR A 522 15.05 -15.93 -6.01
C TYR A 522 14.72 -17.40 -5.67
N THR A 523 14.42 -17.76 -4.42
CA THR A 523 14.08 -19.17 -4.09
C THR A 523 12.77 -19.65 -4.72
N VAL A 524 11.80 -18.77 -5.02
CA VAL A 524 10.62 -19.13 -5.83
C VAL A 524 11.00 -19.55 -7.27
N ILE A 525 12.11 -19.03 -7.82
CA ILE A 525 12.65 -19.48 -9.12
C ILE A 525 13.23 -20.91 -8.98
N VAL A 526 13.82 -21.26 -7.84
CA VAL A 526 14.32 -22.62 -7.55
C VAL A 526 13.18 -23.61 -7.33
N VAL A 527 12.11 -23.21 -6.62
CA VAL A 527 10.90 -24.03 -6.48
C VAL A 527 10.22 -24.25 -7.84
N SER A 528 10.28 -23.27 -8.74
CA SER A 528 9.82 -23.43 -10.13
C SER A 528 10.61 -24.51 -10.88
N TYR A 529 11.93 -24.61 -10.66
CA TYR A 529 12.76 -25.70 -11.20
C TYR A 529 12.40 -27.08 -10.61
N LEU A 530 12.08 -27.16 -9.31
CA LEU A 530 11.63 -28.40 -8.66
C LEU A 530 10.25 -28.86 -9.18
N TYR A 531 9.31 -27.93 -9.41
CA TYR A 531 8.03 -28.26 -10.06
C TYR A 531 8.20 -28.69 -11.53
N PHE A 532 9.16 -28.09 -12.25
CA PHE A 532 9.49 -28.47 -13.64
C PHE A 532 9.97 -29.93 -13.74
N TRP A 533 10.70 -30.43 -12.74
CA TRP A 533 11.07 -31.85 -12.66
C TRP A 533 9.87 -32.76 -12.37
N ARG A 534 8.89 -32.31 -11.58
CA ARG A 534 7.72 -33.15 -11.23
C ARG A 534 6.69 -33.25 -12.35
N THR A 535 6.53 -32.22 -13.18
CA THR A 535 5.68 -32.26 -14.39
C THR A 535 6.33 -32.99 -15.56
N LEU A 536 7.67 -33.08 -15.61
CA LEU A 536 8.42 -33.82 -16.64
C LEU A 536 8.16 -35.35 -16.66
N LEU A 537 7.58 -35.90 -15.59
CA LEU A 537 7.24 -37.33 -15.47
C LEU A 537 5.80 -37.68 -15.87
N SER A 538 4.93 -36.70 -16.17
CA SER A 538 3.56 -36.97 -16.64
C SER A 538 3.17 -36.10 -17.85
N MET A 539 3.69 -36.49 -19.02
CA MET A 539 3.07 -36.16 -20.31
C MET A 539 3.01 -37.43 -21.17
N PRO A 540 1.91 -37.69 -21.91
CA PRO A 540 1.80 -38.83 -22.79
C PRO A 540 2.83 -38.73 -23.92
N LYS A 541 3.80 -39.64 -23.94
CA LYS A 541 4.88 -39.68 -24.93
C LYS A 541 4.34 -40.27 -26.23
N HIS A 542 4.20 -39.43 -27.27
CA HIS A 542 4.14 -39.94 -28.65
C HIS A 542 5.43 -40.73 -28.96
N GLU A 543 5.30 -41.80 -29.74
CA GLU A 543 6.37 -42.74 -30.01
C GLU A 543 7.60 -42.06 -30.67
N PRO A 544 8.82 -42.55 -30.36
CA PRO A 544 10.04 -42.09 -31.01
C PRO A 544 9.98 -42.32 -32.53
N PHE A 545 10.78 -41.56 -33.27
CA PHE A 545 10.82 -41.52 -34.74
C PHE A 545 9.57 -40.98 -35.46
N THR A 546 8.43 -40.78 -34.79
CA THR A 546 7.31 -40.03 -35.41
C THR A 546 7.75 -38.62 -35.83
N PRO A 547 7.31 -38.08 -37.00
CA PRO A 547 7.67 -36.72 -37.44
C PRO A 547 7.32 -35.63 -36.42
N LYS A 548 6.27 -35.87 -35.61
CA LYS A 548 5.83 -35.00 -34.51
C LYS A 548 6.82 -35.00 -33.34
N ALA A 549 7.39 -36.15 -32.97
CA ALA A 549 8.45 -36.25 -31.97
C ALA A 549 9.78 -35.63 -32.47
N ILE A 550 10.13 -35.82 -33.75
CA ILE A 550 11.30 -35.19 -34.38
C ILE A 550 11.13 -33.66 -34.39
N SER A 551 9.97 -33.16 -34.81
CA SER A 551 9.62 -31.72 -34.74
C SER A 551 9.75 -31.16 -33.32
N ASN A 552 9.30 -31.90 -32.30
CA ASN A 552 9.43 -31.46 -30.90
C ASN A 552 10.89 -31.46 -30.41
N ARG A 553 11.74 -32.41 -30.82
CA ARG A 553 13.19 -32.38 -30.55
C ARG A 553 13.88 -31.20 -31.24
N ILE A 554 13.46 -30.82 -32.45
CA ILE A 554 13.96 -29.63 -33.15
C ILE A 554 13.57 -28.34 -32.41
N LYS A 555 12.33 -28.23 -31.90
CA LYS A 555 11.90 -27.10 -31.05
C LYS A 555 12.75 -26.99 -29.78
N ALA A 556 13.00 -28.12 -29.11
CA ALA A 556 13.78 -28.16 -27.87
C ALA A 556 15.26 -27.80 -28.05
N LYS A 557 15.84 -27.98 -29.25
CA LYS A 557 17.24 -27.62 -29.55
C LYS A 557 17.45 -26.14 -29.91
N GLY A 558 16.45 -25.27 -29.77
CA GLY A 558 16.60 -23.81 -29.73
C GLY A 558 17.02 -23.10 -31.02
N LEU A 559 17.49 -23.80 -32.05
CA LEU A 559 18.13 -23.20 -33.24
C LEU A 559 17.13 -22.71 -34.31
N GLN A 560 16.15 -21.90 -33.92
CA GLN A 560 15.29 -21.19 -34.86
C GLN A 560 16.06 -20.02 -35.49
N LYS A 561 16.50 -20.17 -36.74
CA LYS A 561 17.07 -19.05 -37.52
C LYS A 561 16.05 -17.91 -37.59
N LEU A 562 16.40 -16.73 -37.09
CA LEU A 562 15.56 -15.52 -37.00
C LEU A 562 15.26 -14.86 -38.37
N ARG A 563 14.90 -15.65 -39.39
CA ARG A 563 14.69 -15.15 -40.77
C ARG A 563 13.46 -14.23 -40.89
N TRP A 564 12.49 -14.36 -39.99
CA TRP A 564 11.17 -13.70 -40.06
C TRP A 564 10.83 -13.03 -38.72
N PHE A 565 11.66 -12.08 -38.29
CA PHE A 565 11.45 -11.30 -37.06
C PHE A 565 11.29 -9.81 -37.39
N CYS A 566 10.32 -9.14 -36.76
CA CYS A 566 10.07 -7.71 -36.92
C CYS A 566 10.57 -6.93 -35.70
N GLN A 567 11.62 -6.13 -35.87
CA GLN A 567 12.20 -5.34 -34.76
C GLN A 567 11.24 -4.27 -34.22
N MET A 568 10.50 -3.57 -35.11
CA MET A 568 9.56 -2.50 -34.70
C MET A 568 8.49 -3.02 -33.74
N CYS A 569 7.90 -4.17 -34.08
CA CYS A 569 6.83 -4.80 -33.31
C CYS A 569 7.33 -5.85 -32.31
N GLN A 570 8.66 -6.03 -32.20
CA GLN A 570 9.34 -7.12 -31.47
C GLN A 570 8.76 -8.53 -31.73
N LYS A 571 8.21 -8.76 -32.93
CA LYS A 571 7.36 -9.91 -33.23
C LYS A 571 8.08 -10.96 -34.06
N GLN A 572 8.19 -12.17 -33.51
CA GLN A 572 8.66 -13.35 -34.26
C GLN A 572 7.51 -13.95 -35.08
N CYS A 573 7.66 -13.99 -36.41
CA CYS A 573 6.76 -14.71 -37.30
C CYS A 573 7.30 -16.12 -37.60
N ARG A 574 6.38 -17.07 -37.79
CA ARG A 574 6.70 -18.49 -37.96
C ARG A 574 7.25 -18.83 -39.36
N ASP A 575 6.87 -18.04 -40.35
CA ASP A 575 7.04 -18.31 -41.77
C ASP A 575 6.95 -17.01 -42.59
N GLN A 576 7.23 -17.08 -43.89
CA GLN A 576 7.26 -15.91 -44.77
C GLN A 576 5.87 -15.29 -45.01
N ASN A 577 4.79 -16.08 -45.02
CA ASN A 577 3.44 -15.57 -45.22
C ASN A 577 2.91 -14.97 -43.90
N GLY A 578 3.16 -15.61 -42.75
CA GLY A 578 2.94 -15.02 -41.43
C GLY A 578 3.71 -13.69 -41.23
N PHE A 579 4.89 -13.54 -41.85
CA PHE A 579 5.60 -12.26 -41.88
C PHE A 579 4.94 -11.23 -42.81
N LYS A 580 4.57 -11.61 -44.04
CA LYS A 580 3.82 -10.72 -44.96
C LYS A 580 2.51 -10.22 -44.34
N CYS A 581 1.69 -11.11 -43.78
CA CYS A 581 0.44 -10.76 -43.11
C CYS A 581 0.65 -9.87 -41.86
N HIS A 582 1.84 -9.91 -41.26
CA HIS A 582 2.22 -8.97 -40.21
C HIS A 582 2.63 -7.60 -40.78
N LEU A 583 3.38 -7.54 -41.88
CA LEU A 583 3.71 -6.27 -42.55
C LEU A 583 2.46 -5.54 -43.04
N THR A 584 1.43 -6.27 -43.49
CA THR A 584 0.12 -5.72 -43.88
C THR A 584 -0.84 -5.49 -42.70
N SER A 585 -0.42 -5.71 -41.45
CA SER A 585 -1.29 -5.48 -40.29
C SER A 585 -1.28 -4.01 -39.86
N GLU A 586 -2.46 -3.48 -39.53
CA GLU A 586 -2.65 -2.07 -39.16
C GLU A 586 -1.75 -1.64 -37.99
N SER A 587 -1.51 -2.52 -37.01
CA SER A 587 -0.61 -2.25 -35.88
C SER A 587 0.86 -2.10 -36.30
N HIS A 588 1.31 -2.81 -37.34
CA HIS A 588 2.62 -2.60 -37.93
C HIS A 588 2.68 -1.30 -38.74
N GLN A 589 1.64 -1.03 -39.53
CA GLN A 589 1.54 0.20 -40.34
C GLN A 589 1.53 1.47 -39.48
N ARG A 590 0.80 1.48 -38.35
CA ARG A 590 0.82 2.58 -37.37
C ARG A 590 2.22 2.78 -36.77
N GLN A 591 2.96 1.71 -36.49
CA GLN A 591 4.35 1.82 -36.00
C GLN A 591 5.35 2.27 -37.10
N LEU A 592 5.11 1.89 -38.36
CA LEU A 592 5.89 2.42 -39.49
C LEU A 592 5.68 3.92 -39.70
N LEU A 593 4.47 4.45 -39.48
CA LEU A 593 4.20 5.89 -39.55
C LEU A 593 5.00 6.66 -38.48
N LEU A 594 4.94 6.22 -37.22
CA LEU A 594 5.73 6.79 -36.11
C LEU A 594 7.24 6.73 -36.38
N PHE A 595 7.71 5.64 -37.01
CA PHE A 595 9.09 5.50 -37.44
C PHE A 595 9.45 6.47 -38.58
N ALA A 596 8.55 6.69 -39.54
CA ALA A 596 8.76 7.61 -40.65
C ALA A 596 8.82 9.08 -40.20
N GLU A 597 8.02 9.45 -39.19
CA GLU A 597 8.06 10.78 -38.56
C GLU A 597 9.38 11.07 -37.81
N SER A 598 10.03 10.04 -37.25
CA SER A 598 11.18 10.23 -36.35
C SER A 598 12.26 9.14 -36.40
N PRO A 599 12.77 8.75 -37.59
CA PRO A 599 13.60 7.54 -37.76
C PRO A 599 14.91 7.58 -36.94
N GLY A 600 15.49 8.77 -36.75
CA GLY A 600 16.68 8.96 -35.93
C GLY A 600 16.49 8.63 -34.44
N ARG A 601 15.27 8.79 -33.89
CA ARG A 601 14.96 8.47 -32.49
C ARG A 601 15.00 6.96 -32.26
N PHE A 602 14.33 6.19 -33.11
CA PHE A 602 14.29 4.73 -33.04
C PHE A 602 15.66 4.11 -33.33
N LEU A 603 16.36 4.56 -34.38
CA LEU A 603 17.73 4.12 -34.68
C LEU A 603 18.69 4.44 -33.52
N GLY A 604 18.55 5.59 -32.87
CA GLY A 604 19.31 5.96 -31.67
C GLY A 604 19.05 5.00 -30.50
N GLN A 605 17.79 4.68 -30.23
CA GLN A 605 17.39 3.75 -29.17
C GLN A 605 17.95 2.34 -29.40
N TYR A 606 17.68 1.72 -30.57
CA TYR A 606 18.17 0.37 -30.87
C TYR A 606 19.70 0.28 -30.87
N SER A 607 20.40 1.33 -31.31
CA SER A 607 21.87 1.41 -31.25
C SER A 607 22.37 1.55 -29.81
N GLY A 608 21.65 2.26 -28.94
CA GLY A 608 21.95 2.36 -27.51
C GLY A 608 21.76 1.01 -26.78
N GLU A 609 20.64 0.34 -27.02
CA GLU A 609 20.30 -0.98 -26.47
C GLU A 609 21.32 -2.04 -26.92
N PHE A 610 21.67 -2.08 -28.22
CA PHE A 610 22.71 -2.95 -28.77
C PHE A 610 24.08 -2.69 -28.14
N LYS A 611 24.51 -1.43 -28.08
CA LYS A 611 25.79 -1.03 -27.48
C LYS A 611 25.87 -1.46 -26.01
N LYS A 612 24.79 -1.25 -25.24
CA LYS A 612 24.71 -1.65 -23.84
C LYS A 612 24.82 -3.17 -23.69
N GLY A 613 23.95 -3.94 -24.36
CA GLY A 613 23.93 -5.40 -24.23
C GLY A 613 25.25 -6.06 -24.66
N PHE A 614 25.94 -5.53 -25.68
CA PHE A 614 27.27 -6.01 -26.06
C PHE A 614 28.34 -5.72 -24.99
N LEU A 615 28.33 -4.53 -24.39
CA LEU A 615 29.26 -4.16 -23.31
C LEU A 615 28.95 -4.91 -22.00
N ASP A 616 27.68 -5.18 -21.70
CA ASP A 616 27.27 -5.99 -20.54
C ASP A 616 27.78 -7.44 -20.66
N ILE A 617 27.79 -8.03 -21.86
CA ILE A 617 28.41 -9.35 -22.09
C ILE A 617 29.94 -9.27 -22.00
N LEU A 618 30.55 -8.29 -22.66
CA LEU A 618 32.01 -8.10 -22.64
C LEU A 618 32.53 -7.97 -21.20
N THR A 619 31.89 -7.14 -20.38
CA THR A 619 32.28 -6.92 -18.98
C THR A 619 32.00 -8.14 -18.09
N ARG A 620 30.81 -8.75 -18.19
CA ARG A 620 30.40 -9.83 -17.26
C ARG A 620 31.05 -11.18 -17.54
N GLN A 621 31.34 -11.52 -18.79
CA GLN A 621 31.95 -12.81 -19.15
C GLN A 621 33.47 -12.74 -19.34
N PHE A 622 33.99 -11.61 -19.83
CA PHE A 622 35.40 -11.50 -20.24
C PHE A 622 36.18 -10.43 -19.46
N GLY A 623 35.50 -9.44 -18.88
CA GLY A 623 36.12 -8.37 -18.10
C GLY A 623 37.17 -7.60 -18.91
N THR A 624 38.35 -7.42 -18.32
CA THR A 624 39.50 -6.75 -18.94
C THR A 624 40.38 -7.68 -19.81
N LYS A 625 39.92 -8.91 -20.13
CA LYS A 625 40.66 -9.84 -21.01
C LYS A 625 40.51 -9.46 -22.49
N ARG A 626 41.54 -9.77 -23.29
CA ARG A 626 41.59 -9.56 -24.74
C ARG A 626 40.83 -10.69 -25.46
N VAL A 627 39.74 -10.38 -26.15
CA VAL A 627 38.82 -11.37 -26.75
C VAL A 627 38.44 -11.00 -28.19
N LYS A 628 38.22 -12.00 -29.04
CA LYS A 628 37.84 -11.80 -30.46
C LYS A 628 36.41 -11.27 -30.57
N ALA A 629 36.21 -10.21 -31.36
CA ALA A 629 34.93 -9.52 -31.53
C ALA A 629 33.77 -10.46 -31.89
N ASN A 630 34.01 -11.37 -32.84
CA ASN A 630 33.00 -12.33 -33.32
C ASN A 630 32.50 -13.27 -32.21
N THR A 631 33.34 -13.61 -31.22
CA THR A 631 32.95 -14.49 -30.10
C THR A 631 31.95 -13.77 -29.20
N VAL A 632 32.23 -12.53 -28.82
CA VAL A 632 31.31 -11.70 -28.01
C VAL A 632 29.98 -11.47 -28.76
N TYR A 633 30.04 -11.24 -30.07
CA TYR A 633 28.84 -11.11 -30.91
C TYR A 633 28.05 -12.43 -31.04
N GLN A 634 28.71 -13.58 -31.06
CA GLN A 634 28.05 -14.89 -31.04
C GLN A 634 27.37 -15.18 -29.70
N GLU A 635 27.98 -14.81 -28.57
CA GLU A 635 27.32 -14.87 -27.25
C GLU A 635 26.10 -13.92 -27.18
N TYR A 636 26.20 -12.71 -27.74
CA TYR A 636 25.07 -11.76 -27.83
C TYR A 636 23.88 -12.33 -28.63
N ILE A 637 24.14 -13.02 -29.74
CA ILE A 637 23.09 -13.65 -30.57
C ILE A 637 22.41 -14.85 -29.87
N LYS A 638 22.99 -15.43 -28.82
CA LYS A 638 22.35 -16.54 -28.08
C LYS A 638 21.11 -16.11 -27.30
N ASP A 639 21.02 -14.84 -26.89
CA ASP A 639 19.79 -14.32 -26.30
C ASP A 639 18.70 -14.26 -27.39
N ARG A 640 17.52 -14.80 -27.10
CA ARG A 640 16.39 -14.80 -28.03
C ARG A 640 15.84 -13.39 -28.29
N ASN A 641 16.06 -12.46 -27.36
CA ASN A 641 15.48 -11.12 -27.38
C ASN A 641 16.51 -10.02 -27.73
N HIS A 642 17.66 -10.38 -28.30
CA HIS A 642 18.69 -9.41 -28.68
C HIS A 642 18.23 -8.44 -29.80
N VAL A 643 18.79 -7.23 -29.83
CA VAL A 643 18.57 -6.27 -30.92
C VAL A 643 19.40 -6.70 -32.12
N HIS A 644 18.78 -6.98 -33.26
CA HIS A 644 19.52 -7.43 -34.44
C HIS A 644 20.35 -6.27 -35.02
N MET A 645 21.64 -6.54 -35.33
CA MET A 645 22.61 -5.49 -35.72
C MET A 645 22.16 -4.64 -36.92
N ASN A 646 21.47 -5.24 -37.90
CA ASN A 646 20.90 -4.52 -39.06
C ASN A 646 19.84 -3.44 -38.70
N SER A 647 19.34 -3.43 -37.47
CA SER A 647 18.39 -2.43 -36.96
C SER A 647 19.08 -1.28 -36.20
N THR A 648 20.41 -1.25 -36.19
CA THR A 648 21.24 -0.21 -35.56
C THR A 648 21.90 0.68 -36.63
N CYS A 649 22.60 1.74 -36.22
CA CYS A 649 23.43 2.53 -37.13
C CYS A 649 24.73 1.82 -37.60
N TRP A 650 25.03 0.60 -37.11
CA TRP A 650 26.22 -0.15 -37.50
C TRP A 650 25.86 -1.39 -38.33
N PHE A 651 25.86 -1.24 -39.66
CA PHE A 651 25.56 -2.33 -40.59
C PHE A 651 26.58 -3.49 -40.59
N THR A 652 27.74 -3.33 -39.94
CA THR A 652 28.76 -4.38 -39.79
C THR A 652 29.39 -4.36 -38.39
N LEU A 653 29.76 -5.53 -37.90
CA LEU A 653 30.46 -5.68 -36.62
C LEU A 653 31.79 -4.90 -36.62
N THR A 654 32.51 -4.87 -37.74
CA THR A 654 33.73 -4.07 -37.94
C THR A 654 33.47 -2.57 -37.75
N GLY A 655 32.33 -2.05 -38.22
CA GLY A 655 31.94 -0.65 -38.01
C GLY A 655 31.65 -0.32 -36.55
N PHE A 656 30.94 -1.21 -35.85
CA PHE A 656 30.68 -1.07 -34.41
C PHE A 656 31.96 -1.16 -33.56
N VAL A 657 32.83 -2.12 -33.85
CA VAL A 657 34.14 -2.29 -33.21
C VAL A 657 34.96 -1.01 -33.36
N ASN A 658 35.15 -0.50 -34.58
CA ASN A 658 35.89 0.75 -34.80
C ASN A 658 35.27 1.96 -34.07
N TYR A 659 33.95 1.99 -33.86
CA TYR A 659 33.29 3.00 -33.03
C TYR A 659 33.63 2.88 -31.53
N LEU A 660 33.75 1.66 -30.96
CA LEU A 660 34.16 1.46 -29.57
C LEU A 660 35.60 1.91 -29.29
N GLY A 661 36.47 1.81 -30.31
CA GLY A 661 37.85 2.32 -30.26
C GLY A 661 37.91 3.85 -30.32
N ARG A 662 37.21 4.44 -31.30
CA ARG A 662 37.08 5.91 -31.43
C ARG A 662 36.44 6.58 -30.20
N THR A 663 35.65 5.85 -29.42
CA THR A 663 35.03 6.36 -28.19
C THR A 663 35.83 6.04 -26.92
N GLY A 664 36.99 5.39 -27.01
CA GLY A 664 37.88 5.13 -25.87
C GLY A 664 37.31 4.23 -24.78
N ILE A 665 36.29 3.42 -25.11
CA ILE A 665 35.63 2.48 -24.20
C ILE A 665 36.38 1.13 -24.19
N CYS A 666 36.90 0.73 -25.36
CA CYS A 666 37.66 -0.50 -25.52
C CYS A 666 38.98 -0.21 -26.25
N LYS A 667 40.05 -0.90 -25.83
CA LYS A 667 41.25 -1.05 -26.66
C LYS A 667 40.97 -2.10 -27.74
N ILE A 668 41.49 -1.89 -28.93
CA ILE A 668 41.19 -2.69 -30.12
C ILE A 668 42.46 -2.95 -30.90
N ASP A 669 42.68 -4.21 -31.26
CA ASP A 669 43.79 -4.62 -32.10
C ASP A 669 43.25 -5.37 -33.33
N GLN A 670 43.77 -5.04 -34.52
CA GLN A 670 43.53 -5.82 -35.73
C GLN A 670 44.64 -6.88 -35.89
N THR A 671 44.26 -8.11 -36.24
CA THR A 671 45.19 -9.20 -36.54
C THR A 671 44.71 -9.99 -37.76
N GLU A 672 45.58 -10.81 -38.36
CA GLU A 672 45.22 -11.76 -39.42
C GLU A 672 44.04 -12.67 -39.05
N LYS A 673 43.93 -13.03 -37.76
CA LYS A 673 42.86 -13.89 -37.23
C LYS A 673 41.59 -13.09 -36.86
N GLY A 674 41.54 -11.80 -37.18
CA GLY A 674 40.40 -10.89 -37.00
C GLY A 674 40.60 -9.83 -35.92
N TRP A 675 39.51 -9.11 -35.61
CA TRP A 675 39.47 -8.04 -34.62
C TRP A 675 39.42 -8.57 -33.18
N PHE A 676 40.28 -8.03 -32.32
CA PHE A 676 40.28 -8.25 -30.88
C PHE A 676 39.86 -6.98 -30.14
N ILE A 677 39.14 -7.17 -29.04
CA ILE A 677 38.60 -6.12 -28.17
C ILE A 677 39.07 -6.40 -26.74
N GLN A 678 39.39 -5.36 -25.98
CA GLN A 678 39.66 -5.39 -24.55
C GLN A 678 38.94 -4.23 -23.86
N TYR A 679 38.14 -4.50 -22.83
CA TYR A 679 37.42 -3.45 -22.10
C TYR A 679 38.35 -2.65 -21.17
N ILE A 680 38.12 -1.34 -21.05
CA ILE A 680 38.88 -0.44 -20.18
C ILE A 680 38.02 -0.13 -18.93
N ASP A 681 38.29 -0.84 -17.83
CA ASP A 681 37.59 -0.62 -16.56
C ASP A 681 38.18 0.58 -15.81
N ARG A 682 37.36 1.63 -15.63
CA ARG A 682 37.70 2.83 -14.84
C ARG A 682 37.16 2.79 -13.40
N SER A 683 36.35 1.79 -13.06
CA SER A 683 35.61 1.74 -11.79
C SER A 683 36.45 1.31 -10.58
N LEU A 684 37.61 0.68 -10.82
CA LEU A 684 38.55 0.27 -9.78
C LEU A 684 39.24 1.46 -9.10
N GLU A 685 39.65 2.48 -9.87
CA GLU A 685 40.22 3.72 -9.33
C GLU A 685 39.18 4.45 -8.46
N GLU A 686 37.96 4.65 -8.98
CA GLU A 686 36.89 5.30 -8.21
C GLU A 686 36.54 4.55 -6.91
N ARG A 687 36.55 3.22 -6.92
CA ARG A 687 36.28 2.41 -5.73
C ARG A 687 37.41 2.52 -4.72
N ARG A 688 38.67 2.54 -5.16
CA ARG A 688 39.83 2.80 -4.30
C ARG A 688 39.77 4.19 -3.68
N GLU A 689 39.47 5.22 -4.47
CA GLU A 689 39.28 6.58 -3.95
C GLU A 689 38.14 6.67 -2.94
N LYS A 690 36.98 6.06 -3.22
CA LYS A 690 35.82 6.08 -2.30
C LYS A 690 36.13 5.35 -1.00
N MET A 691 36.87 4.24 -1.05
CA MET A 691 37.34 3.52 0.14
C MET A 691 38.38 4.34 0.93
N ALA A 692 39.37 4.93 0.27
CA ALA A 692 40.39 5.77 0.92
C ALA A 692 39.78 7.06 1.53
N LYS A 693 38.83 7.69 0.84
CA LYS A 693 38.05 8.82 1.37
C LYS A 693 37.25 8.40 2.61
N LYS A 694 36.68 7.19 2.64
CA LYS A 694 35.98 6.67 3.82
C LYS A 694 36.94 6.40 4.99
N VAL A 695 38.05 5.68 4.77
CA VAL A 695 39.08 5.45 5.82
C VAL A 695 39.60 6.77 6.38
N LYS A 696 39.80 7.79 5.53
CA LYS A 696 40.19 9.14 5.97
C LYS A 696 39.12 9.91 6.76
N MET A 697 37.84 9.56 6.63
CA MET A 697 36.75 10.08 7.47
C MET A 697 36.60 9.28 8.77
N ASP A 698 36.86 7.97 8.71
CA ASP A 698 36.73 7.03 9.83
C ASP A 698 37.95 7.09 10.81
N MET A 699 38.97 7.92 10.55
CA MET A 699 40.08 8.23 11.50
C MET A 699 39.68 9.30 12.52
N ASP A 700 39.74 8.99 13.82
CA ASP A 700 39.40 9.90 14.91
C ASP A 700 40.34 11.11 15.06
N ASP A 701 39.85 12.19 15.70
CA ASP A 701 40.61 13.42 15.92
C ASP A 701 41.83 13.22 16.84
N GLU A 702 41.74 12.28 17.80
CA GLU A 702 42.85 11.79 18.64
C GLU A 702 44.02 11.26 17.78
N GLU A 703 43.71 10.46 16.76
CA GLU A 703 44.71 9.83 15.91
C GLU A 703 45.31 10.85 14.93
N ARG A 704 44.49 11.75 14.38
CA ARG A 704 44.96 12.90 13.57
C ARG A 704 45.85 13.85 14.39
N MET A 705 45.55 14.06 15.68
CA MET A 705 46.38 14.89 16.55
C MET A 705 47.74 14.24 16.83
N ARG A 706 47.76 12.92 17.14
CA ARG A 706 49.01 12.16 17.29
C ARG A 706 49.86 12.18 16.01
N ASP A 707 49.24 12.02 14.84
CA ASP A 707 49.94 12.03 13.55
C ASP A 707 50.56 13.41 13.21
N VAL A 708 49.90 14.51 13.60
CA VAL A 708 50.45 15.87 13.48
C VAL A 708 51.59 16.12 14.48
N ILE A 709 51.44 15.68 15.73
CA ILE A 709 52.51 15.79 16.75
C ILE A 709 53.75 15.01 16.32
N MET A 710 53.57 13.78 15.81
CA MET A 710 54.65 12.92 15.32
C MET A 710 55.40 13.59 14.15
N LYS A 711 54.68 14.15 13.17
CA LYS A 711 55.27 14.90 12.05
C LYS A 711 55.92 16.22 12.45
N GLN A 712 55.50 16.85 13.55
CA GLN A 712 56.20 18.01 14.11
C GLN A 712 57.51 17.61 14.82
N ALA A 713 57.49 16.52 15.61
CA ALA A 713 58.69 15.98 16.25
C ALA A 713 59.72 15.45 15.23
N GLU A 714 59.25 14.82 14.16
CA GLU A 714 60.08 14.34 13.05
C GLU A 714 60.76 15.51 12.32
N ARG A 715 60.01 16.55 11.94
CA ARG A 715 60.57 17.78 11.35
C ARG A 715 61.48 18.56 12.29
N ALA A 716 61.27 18.48 13.60
CA ALA A 716 62.19 19.05 14.58
C ALA A 716 63.52 18.26 14.61
N ARG A 717 63.46 16.92 14.57
CA ARG A 717 64.64 16.05 14.42
C ARG A 717 65.37 16.25 13.09
N GLU A 718 64.66 16.44 11.99
CA GLU A 718 65.25 16.78 10.69
C GLU A 718 65.98 18.12 10.75
N ARG A 719 65.36 19.17 11.29
CA ARG A 719 66.00 20.48 11.45
C ARG A 719 67.22 20.46 12.36
N LEU A 720 67.18 19.71 13.47
CA LEU A 720 68.36 19.54 14.35
C LEU A 720 69.52 18.82 13.64
N LYS A 721 69.22 17.87 12.75
CA LYS A 721 70.22 17.26 11.86
C LYS A 721 70.74 18.25 10.81
N GLU A 722 69.89 19.12 10.26
CA GLU A 722 70.28 20.15 9.29
C GLU A 722 71.12 21.28 9.91
N THR A 723 70.90 21.63 11.19
CA THR A 723 71.68 22.67 11.89
C THR A 723 73.00 22.18 12.49
N GLY A 724 73.30 20.89 12.42
CA GLY A 724 74.57 20.31 12.88
C GLY A 724 74.75 20.21 14.41
N GLU A 725 73.70 20.50 15.19
CA GLU A 725 73.69 20.39 16.66
C GLU A 725 72.90 19.15 17.10
N LEU A 726 73.44 17.97 16.79
CA LEU A 726 73.13 16.72 17.49
C LEU A 726 74.33 15.78 17.36
N GLU A 727 75.08 15.62 18.46
CA GLU A 727 76.15 14.63 18.57
C GLU A 727 75.59 13.20 18.54
N GLU A 728 76.42 12.22 18.21
CA GLU A 728 76.00 10.81 18.24
C GLU A 728 75.66 10.37 19.67
N GLU A 729 74.53 9.69 19.86
CA GLU A 729 74.23 8.95 21.11
C GLU A 729 75.18 7.74 21.23
N THR A 730 76.42 8.03 21.62
CA THR A 730 77.32 7.05 22.22
C THR A 730 76.73 6.58 23.57
N SER A 731 77.05 5.35 23.95
CA SER A 731 76.34 4.64 25.03
C SER A 731 76.46 5.33 26.39
N TYR A 732 75.32 5.63 27.02
CA TYR A 732 75.28 5.92 28.45
C TYR A 732 75.76 4.70 29.25
N SER A 733 76.76 4.94 30.09
CA SER A 733 77.16 4.09 31.21
C SER A 733 77.07 4.91 32.51
N GLU A 734 76.92 4.23 33.65
CA GLU A 734 76.50 4.89 34.89
C GLU A 734 77.51 5.90 35.45
N LEU A 735 77.06 7.11 35.77
CA LEU A 735 77.89 8.13 36.40
C LEU A 735 77.98 7.91 37.92
N LYS A 736 79.13 7.41 38.39
CA LYS A 736 79.47 7.43 39.82
C LYS A 736 79.88 8.83 40.25
N LYS A 737 79.45 9.26 41.44
CA LYS A 737 79.83 10.54 42.05
C LYS A 737 81.28 10.53 42.56
N SER A 738 81.95 11.66 42.35
CA SER A 738 82.93 12.26 43.26
C SER A 738 82.77 13.79 43.17
N ASP A 739 83.21 14.52 44.19
CA ASP A 739 82.58 15.80 44.54
C ASP A 739 83.10 17.08 43.84
N ASP A 740 82.37 18.17 44.10
CA ASP A 740 82.69 19.59 43.87
C ASP A 740 82.83 20.14 42.43
N GLN A 741 81.69 20.51 41.84
CA GLN A 741 81.42 21.93 41.52
C GLN A 741 79.92 22.26 41.28
N LYS A 742 79.56 23.55 41.37
CA LYS A 742 78.18 24.06 41.29
C LYS A 742 77.82 24.56 39.89
N ILE A 743 76.59 24.28 39.44
CA ILE A 743 76.01 24.80 38.20
C ILE A 743 74.89 25.82 38.54
N GLN A 744 74.86 26.97 37.87
CA GLN A 744 73.81 27.99 38.00
C GLN A 744 72.80 27.93 36.84
N PHE A 745 71.52 28.11 37.15
CA PHE A 745 70.47 28.38 36.16
C PHE A 745 70.23 29.89 35.99
N LYS A 746 69.90 30.33 34.77
CA LYS A 746 69.46 31.71 34.47
C LYS A 746 68.25 31.71 33.54
N LEU A 747 67.27 32.58 33.83
CA LEU A 747 66.05 32.80 33.05
C LEU A 747 65.81 34.31 32.85
N PRO A 748 65.63 34.80 31.59
CA PRO A 748 65.22 36.18 31.31
C PRO A 748 63.69 36.43 31.43
N LYS A 749 63.27 37.70 31.30
CA LYS A 749 61.87 38.17 31.51
C LYS A 749 61.17 38.68 30.23
N VAL A 750 59.86 38.89 30.33
CA VAL A 750 58.91 39.34 29.30
C VAL A 750 58.73 40.87 29.26
N VAL A 751 58.44 41.45 28.08
CA VAL A 751 57.79 42.78 27.90
C VAL A 751 56.80 42.73 26.71
N PRO A 752 55.57 43.32 26.79
CA PRO A 752 54.54 43.26 25.73
C PRO A 752 54.16 44.62 25.09
N VAL A 753 53.48 44.60 23.93
CA VAL A 753 52.85 45.77 23.25
C VAL A 753 51.44 45.39 22.71
N LYS A 754 50.57 46.37 22.48
CA LYS A 754 49.12 46.23 22.19
C LYS A 754 48.75 46.23 20.70
N ASP A 755 47.67 45.55 20.33
CA ASP A 755 46.98 45.68 19.04
C ASP A 755 46.09 46.93 18.94
N THR A 756 46.05 47.55 17.75
CA THR A 756 44.93 48.42 17.28
C THR A 756 44.85 48.40 15.74
N LEU A 757 43.65 48.59 15.19
CA LEU A 757 43.29 48.28 13.79
C LEU A 757 43.31 49.50 12.84
N LYS A 758 43.80 49.36 11.59
CA LYS A 758 43.02 49.41 10.32
C LYS A 758 43.88 49.58 9.02
N PRO A 759 43.34 49.23 7.82
CA PRO A 759 44.04 49.31 6.52
C PRO A 759 43.53 50.41 5.57
N ILE A 760 44.24 50.66 4.44
CA ILE A 760 43.85 51.37 3.18
C ILE A 760 45.02 51.20 2.17
N GLU A 761 44.92 50.71 0.91
CA GLU A 761 44.26 51.23 -0.33
C GLU A 761 45.09 52.33 -1.08
N VAL A 762 45.28 52.38 -2.42
CA VAL A 762 44.80 51.56 -3.59
C VAL A 762 45.67 51.81 -4.89
N LEU A 763 45.21 51.40 -6.10
CA LEU A 763 45.54 51.87 -7.49
C LEU A 763 46.56 51.14 -8.43
N SER A 764 46.44 51.43 -9.74
CA SER A 764 46.82 50.65 -10.94
C SER A 764 47.85 51.33 -11.87
N ASN A 765 48.31 50.65 -12.95
CA ASN A 765 48.42 51.22 -14.32
C ASN A 765 48.73 50.17 -15.44
N ALA A 766 48.65 50.58 -16.73
CA ALA A 766 48.75 49.72 -17.95
C ALA A 766 49.24 50.51 -19.19
N VAL A 767 49.47 49.87 -20.38
CA VAL A 767 49.37 50.41 -21.79
C VAL A 767 50.00 49.44 -22.86
N LYS A 768 49.23 48.85 -23.83
CA LYS A 768 49.13 49.02 -25.33
C LYS A 768 50.33 48.49 -26.21
N LEU A 769 50.29 48.29 -27.55
CA LEU A 769 49.41 48.71 -28.69
C LEU A 769 49.55 47.81 -30.00
N SER A 770 48.58 47.87 -30.94
CA SER A 770 48.67 47.71 -32.46
C SER A 770 49.03 46.35 -33.13
N THR A 771 48.60 45.94 -34.37
CA THR A 771 47.64 46.46 -35.41
C THR A 771 47.19 45.41 -36.48
N ASP A 772 45.93 45.51 -36.94
CA ASP A 772 45.24 45.18 -38.24
C ASP A 772 45.70 44.17 -39.32
N LYS A 773 44.73 43.32 -39.78
CA LYS A 773 44.24 43.24 -41.20
C LYS A 773 42.93 42.39 -41.34
N LYS A 774 42.35 42.29 -42.56
CA LYS A 774 40.97 41.82 -42.88
C LYS A 774 40.97 40.45 -43.64
N TYR A 775 39.87 39.78 -44.08
CA TYR A 775 38.44 40.16 -44.26
C TYR A 775 37.43 38.98 -44.44
N GLU A 776 36.12 39.30 -44.35
CA GLU A 776 34.88 38.61 -44.85
C GLU A 776 34.47 37.14 -44.48
N LYS A 777 33.29 36.72 -44.98
CA LYS A 777 32.31 35.71 -44.44
C LYS A 777 32.07 34.51 -45.41
N PRO A 778 31.27 33.44 -45.13
CA PRO A 778 30.31 33.21 -44.01
C PRO A 778 30.28 31.80 -43.34
N SER A 779 29.33 31.63 -42.41
CA SER A 779 28.58 30.40 -42.01
C SER A 779 28.98 29.63 -40.72
N THR A 780 27.94 29.46 -39.88
CA THR A 780 27.68 28.40 -38.87
C THR A 780 28.84 27.70 -38.16
N SER A 781 29.08 28.07 -36.89
CA SER A 781 29.86 27.27 -35.93
C SER A 781 29.01 26.86 -34.72
N LYS A 782 29.10 25.57 -34.33
CA LYS A 782 28.53 25.07 -33.06
C LYS A 782 29.45 25.48 -31.90
N SER A 783 28.89 25.84 -30.75
CA SER A 783 29.67 26.12 -29.55
C SER A 783 30.37 24.85 -29.06
N VAL A 784 31.70 24.90 -28.97
CA VAL A 784 32.52 23.85 -28.35
C VAL A 784 32.52 24.07 -26.84
N THR A 785 31.77 23.26 -26.10
CA THR A 785 31.78 23.28 -24.64
C THR A 785 33.10 22.71 -24.12
N ARG A 786 33.74 23.44 -23.19
CA ARG A 786 34.90 22.93 -22.44
C ARG A 786 34.46 21.81 -21.48
N PRO A 787 35.34 20.86 -21.11
CA PRO A 787 35.10 20.00 -19.96
C PRO A 787 34.91 20.88 -18.71
N LYS A 788 33.94 20.52 -17.86
CA LYS A 788 33.62 21.26 -16.62
C LYS A 788 34.74 21.07 -15.59
N SER A 789 34.91 22.04 -14.68
CA SER A 789 35.79 21.86 -13.53
C SER A 789 35.11 21.00 -12.46
N ALA A 790 35.89 20.29 -11.64
CA ALA A 790 35.37 19.64 -10.44
C ALA A 790 34.66 20.64 -9.49
N LEU A 791 35.09 21.91 -9.50
CA LEU A 791 34.41 23.00 -8.79
C LEU A 791 33.05 23.38 -9.39
N ASP A 792 32.78 23.06 -10.65
CA ASP A 792 31.50 23.35 -11.30
C ASP A 792 30.54 22.17 -11.13
N GLU A 793 31.02 20.94 -11.19
CA GLU A 793 30.24 19.74 -10.86
C GLU A 793 29.74 19.74 -9.40
N ILE A 794 30.56 20.23 -8.45
CA ILE A 794 30.13 20.40 -7.05
C ILE A 794 29.02 21.45 -6.91
N LYS A 795 29.12 22.59 -7.63
CA LYS A 795 28.07 23.63 -7.62
C LYS A 795 26.77 23.11 -8.22
N GLU A 796 26.84 22.42 -9.36
CA GLU A 796 25.67 21.82 -10.01
C GLU A 796 24.98 20.79 -9.10
N ALA A 797 25.74 19.98 -8.35
CA ALA A 797 25.18 19.07 -7.36
C ALA A 797 24.53 19.80 -6.16
N GLU A 798 25.14 20.88 -5.66
CA GLU A 798 24.58 21.71 -4.59
C GLU A 798 23.31 22.46 -5.04
N GLU A 799 23.26 22.87 -6.30
CA GLU A 799 22.09 23.52 -6.92
C GLU A 799 20.94 22.54 -7.14
N MET A 800 21.20 21.32 -7.62
CA MET A 800 20.18 20.27 -7.68
C MET A 800 19.62 19.91 -6.30
N TYR A 801 20.45 19.99 -5.24
CA TYR A 801 19.98 19.82 -3.87
C TYR A 801 19.11 21.00 -3.40
N LYS A 802 19.48 22.24 -3.72
CA LYS A 802 18.70 23.45 -3.41
C LYS A 802 17.36 23.48 -4.16
N GLU A 803 17.35 23.15 -5.46
CA GLU A 803 16.14 23.00 -6.28
C GLU A 803 15.14 22.06 -5.60
N LYS A 804 15.59 20.84 -5.26
CA LYS A 804 14.76 19.82 -4.62
C LYS A 804 14.31 20.18 -3.20
N LYS A 805 15.02 21.06 -2.50
CA LYS A 805 14.65 21.52 -1.16
C LYS A 805 13.68 22.71 -1.17
N ASN A 806 13.83 23.62 -2.13
CA ASN A 806 13.17 24.93 -2.11
C ASN A 806 11.88 24.98 -2.95
N ARG A 807 11.70 24.04 -3.91
CA ARG A 807 10.50 23.97 -4.76
C ARG A 807 9.30 23.42 -3.97
N THR A 808 8.20 24.19 -3.91
CA THR A 808 6.97 23.82 -3.18
C THR A 808 5.71 24.25 -3.92
N ASP A 809 4.57 23.66 -3.55
CA ASP A 809 3.24 23.96 -4.13
C ASP A 809 2.76 25.40 -3.86
N CYS A 810 3.25 26.06 -2.81
CA CYS A 810 2.99 27.48 -2.55
C CYS A 810 4.02 28.35 -3.28
N TRP A 811 3.57 29.29 -4.11
CA TRP A 811 4.42 30.30 -4.79
C TRP A 811 4.11 31.74 -4.39
N LEU A 812 3.07 31.99 -3.59
CA LEU A 812 2.70 33.33 -3.15
C LEU A 812 3.82 33.98 -2.31
N HIS A 813 4.08 35.26 -2.55
CA HIS A 813 5.06 36.06 -1.80
C HIS A 813 4.57 37.51 -1.69
N PRO A 814 4.69 38.19 -0.54
CA PRO A 814 4.38 39.61 -0.46
C PRO A 814 5.28 40.44 -1.39
N GLY A 815 4.73 41.51 -1.99
CA GLY A 815 5.44 42.44 -2.88
C GLY A 815 5.49 42.05 -4.37
N ILE A 816 4.89 40.92 -4.79
CA ILE A 816 4.76 40.57 -6.22
C ILE A 816 3.44 41.07 -6.81
N VAL A 817 3.42 41.30 -8.14
CA VAL A 817 2.23 41.67 -8.91
C VAL A 817 1.64 40.44 -9.59
N VAL A 818 0.39 40.10 -9.26
CA VAL A 818 -0.35 38.97 -9.85
C VAL A 818 -1.57 39.47 -10.63
N LYS A 819 -2.08 38.61 -11.53
CA LYS A 819 -3.31 38.83 -12.30
C LYS A 819 -4.41 37.88 -11.83
N ILE A 820 -5.63 38.39 -11.66
CA ILE A 820 -6.80 37.58 -11.28
C ILE A 820 -7.44 37.00 -12.55
N ILE A 821 -7.65 35.68 -12.61
CA ILE A 821 -8.30 34.99 -13.75
C ILE A 821 -9.77 34.62 -13.47
N SER A 822 -10.15 34.54 -12.19
CA SER A 822 -11.45 33.97 -11.81
C SER A 822 -12.57 35.02 -11.78
N LYS A 823 -13.55 34.90 -12.68
CA LYS A 823 -14.83 35.63 -12.63
C LYS A 823 -15.60 35.48 -11.31
N ARG A 824 -15.26 34.49 -10.47
CA ARG A 824 -15.95 34.18 -9.21
C ARG A 824 -15.93 35.33 -8.19
N TYR A 825 -14.95 36.23 -8.29
CA TYR A 825 -14.83 37.42 -7.44
C TYR A 825 -15.55 38.66 -8.02
N GLY A 826 -16.29 38.49 -9.11
CA GLY A 826 -16.99 39.55 -9.84
C GLY A 826 -16.33 39.84 -11.19
N GLU A 827 -17.14 40.10 -12.21
CA GLU A 827 -16.63 40.27 -13.58
C GLU A 827 -15.70 41.49 -13.74
N ARG A 828 -15.87 42.52 -12.90
CA ARG A 828 -15.01 43.72 -12.84
C ARG A 828 -13.58 43.43 -12.36
N LEU A 829 -13.34 42.30 -11.68
CA LEU A 829 -12.02 41.92 -11.17
C LEU A 829 -11.32 40.89 -12.07
N ASN A 830 -11.95 40.47 -13.18
CA ASN A 830 -11.37 39.47 -14.07
C ASN A 830 -10.34 40.12 -15.04
N ASN A 831 -9.11 39.62 -15.02
CA ASN A 831 -7.90 40.16 -15.65
C ASN A 831 -7.30 41.42 -14.99
N GLU A 832 -7.90 41.92 -13.91
CA GLU A 832 -7.28 42.98 -13.09
C GLU A 832 -5.98 42.50 -12.44
N LYS A 833 -5.10 43.46 -12.15
CA LYS A 833 -3.77 43.21 -11.57
C LYS A 833 -3.69 43.81 -10.18
N GLY A 834 -3.17 43.01 -9.24
CA GLY A 834 -3.02 43.43 -7.85
C GLY A 834 -1.65 43.08 -7.27
N VAL A 835 -1.27 43.82 -6.23
CA VAL A 835 -0.05 43.59 -5.44
C VAL A 835 -0.41 42.75 -4.23
N ILE A 836 0.35 41.68 -3.96
CA ILE A 836 0.20 40.92 -2.72
C ILE A 836 0.76 41.75 -1.55
N ILE A 837 -0.10 42.27 -0.67
CA ILE A 837 0.34 42.88 0.59
C ILE A 837 0.76 41.78 1.58
N ASN A 838 -0.08 40.76 1.73
CA ASN A 838 0.07 39.73 2.76
C ASN A 838 -0.48 38.37 2.27
N VAL A 839 0.02 37.27 2.85
CA VAL A 839 -0.42 35.90 2.55
C VAL A 839 -0.98 35.28 3.83
N LYS A 840 -2.22 34.79 3.77
CA LYS A 840 -2.91 34.09 4.87
C LYS A 840 -2.98 32.60 4.58
N GLU A 841 -2.79 31.79 5.62
CA GLU A 841 -2.97 30.33 5.60
C GLU A 841 -2.21 29.61 4.46
N GLU A 842 -1.04 30.16 4.09
CA GLU A 842 -0.15 29.69 3.01
C GLU A 842 -0.79 29.59 1.60
N ARG A 843 -2.07 29.98 1.43
CA ARG A 843 -2.84 29.73 0.20
C ARG A 843 -3.71 30.89 -0.29
N PHE A 844 -3.99 31.87 0.56
CA PHE A 844 -4.79 33.04 0.22
C PHE A 844 -3.92 34.30 0.18
N ALA A 845 -3.93 35.02 -0.95
CA ALA A 845 -3.30 36.33 -1.06
C ALA A 845 -4.31 37.44 -0.71
N CYS A 846 -3.91 38.37 0.15
CA CYS A 846 -4.58 39.66 0.28
C CYS A 846 -3.95 40.64 -0.74
N LEU A 847 -4.75 41.01 -1.74
CA LEU A 847 -4.38 41.85 -2.86
C LEU A 847 -4.88 43.28 -2.67
N GLN A 848 -4.07 44.24 -3.07
CA GLN A 848 -4.48 45.62 -3.36
C GLN A 848 -4.51 45.79 -4.88
N LEU A 849 -5.56 46.38 -5.45
CA LEU A 849 -5.67 46.53 -6.90
C LEU A 849 -4.80 47.69 -7.41
N LEU A 850 -4.21 47.54 -8.59
CA LEU A 850 -3.45 48.61 -9.25
C LEU A 850 -4.36 49.65 -9.95
N SER A 851 -5.66 49.41 -9.95
CA SER A 851 -6.72 50.24 -10.53
C SER A 851 -7.52 51.02 -9.49
N ASP A 852 -7.44 50.62 -8.21
CA ASP A 852 -8.11 51.25 -7.07
C ASP A 852 -7.35 50.89 -5.77
N GLU A 853 -6.64 51.87 -5.20
CA GLU A 853 -5.72 51.63 -4.08
C GLU A 853 -6.45 51.36 -2.74
N ASP A 854 -7.71 51.80 -2.58
CA ASP A 854 -8.49 51.56 -1.36
C ASP A 854 -9.13 50.15 -1.32
N THR A 855 -9.29 49.48 -2.48
CA THR A 855 -9.96 48.18 -2.56
C THR A 855 -9.00 47.00 -2.34
N THR A 856 -9.08 46.39 -1.15
CA THR A 856 -8.37 45.12 -0.84
C THR A 856 -9.26 43.89 -1.03
N VAL A 857 -8.75 42.86 -1.72
CA VAL A 857 -9.48 41.61 -2.04
C VAL A 857 -8.68 40.39 -1.61
N THR A 858 -9.31 39.36 -1.04
CA THR A 858 -8.64 38.10 -0.66
C THR A 858 -8.97 36.98 -1.65
N VAL A 859 -7.95 36.37 -2.26
CA VAL A 859 -8.08 35.42 -3.39
C VAL A 859 -7.20 34.17 -3.18
N ASP A 860 -7.70 32.98 -3.56
CA ASP A 860 -6.95 31.71 -3.55
C ASP A 860 -5.87 31.70 -4.65
N GLN A 861 -4.67 31.19 -4.35
CA GLN A 861 -3.58 30.96 -5.31
C GLN A 861 -4.05 30.33 -6.64
N LYS A 862 -5.04 29.42 -6.61
CA LYS A 862 -5.65 28.77 -7.79
C LYS A 862 -6.35 29.71 -8.78
N HIS A 863 -6.53 30.98 -8.42
CA HIS A 863 -7.25 31.98 -9.20
C HIS A 863 -6.34 33.15 -9.63
N LEU A 864 -5.02 32.99 -9.43
CA LEU A 864 -3.98 33.99 -9.67
C LEU A 864 -2.93 33.48 -10.65
N GLU A 865 -2.34 34.41 -11.40
CA GLU A 865 -1.34 34.18 -12.45
C GLU A 865 -0.13 35.10 -12.23
N THR A 866 1.07 34.59 -12.49
CA THR A 866 2.32 35.36 -12.42
C THR A 866 2.38 36.39 -13.56
N VAL A 867 2.70 37.65 -13.24
CA VAL A 867 2.85 38.69 -14.26
C VAL A 867 4.32 38.85 -14.63
N ILE A 868 4.68 38.58 -15.89
CA ILE A 868 6.03 38.87 -16.39
C ILE A 868 6.11 40.34 -16.84
N PRO A 869 7.14 41.12 -16.42
CA PRO A 869 7.31 42.50 -16.85
C PRO A 869 8.02 42.59 -18.21
N ALA A 870 8.15 43.82 -18.74
CA ALA A 870 9.05 44.06 -19.87
C ALA A 870 10.52 43.76 -19.53
N LEU A 871 11.35 43.55 -20.55
CA LEU A 871 12.80 43.32 -20.40
C LEU A 871 13.49 44.43 -19.60
N ASN A 872 14.57 44.07 -18.91
CA ASN A 872 15.36 44.91 -18.00
C ASN A 872 14.58 45.44 -16.78
N ARG A 873 13.49 44.77 -16.37
CA ARG A 873 12.75 45.04 -15.12
C ARG A 873 13.01 43.98 -14.06
N THR A 874 12.69 44.34 -12.82
CA THR A 874 12.82 43.52 -11.62
C THR A 874 11.73 42.43 -11.55
N VAL A 875 12.18 41.20 -11.28
CA VAL A 875 11.35 40.04 -11.00
C VAL A 875 11.82 39.40 -9.68
N LEU A 876 10.90 38.73 -8.99
CA LEU A 876 11.19 37.85 -7.88
C LEU A 876 11.14 36.40 -8.38
N ILE A 877 12.12 35.58 -7.99
CA ILE A 877 12.08 34.14 -8.18
C ILE A 877 11.16 33.57 -7.10
N VAL A 878 9.96 33.10 -7.48
CA VAL A 878 8.92 32.65 -6.55
C VAL A 878 9.02 31.16 -6.21
N ASN A 879 9.72 30.36 -7.04
CA ASN A 879 9.93 28.94 -6.81
C ASN A 879 11.34 28.46 -7.24
N GLY A 880 11.67 27.20 -6.97
CA GLY A 880 12.96 26.59 -7.36
C GLY A 880 14.16 27.01 -6.49
N ALA A 881 15.38 26.68 -6.95
CA ALA A 881 16.62 26.74 -6.16
C ALA A 881 16.93 28.12 -5.55
N TYR A 882 16.57 29.20 -6.25
CA TYR A 882 16.87 30.59 -5.87
C TYR A 882 15.65 31.37 -5.35
N ARG A 883 14.61 30.64 -4.91
CA ARG A 883 13.37 31.20 -4.35
C ARG A 883 13.62 32.31 -3.33
N GLY A 884 12.87 33.41 -3.46
CA GLY A 884 12.96 34.61 -2.63
C GLY A 884 14.04 35.61 -3.09
N GLN A 885 14.85 35.32 -4.10
CA GLN A 885 15.85 36.25 -4.61
C GLN A 885 15.28 37.15 -5.71
N LYS A 886 15.66 38.43 -5.70
CA LYS A 886 15.36 39.37 -6.79
C LYS A 886 16.34 39.16 -7.96
N ALA A 887 15.82 39.33 -9.17
CA ALA A 887 16.57 39.25 -10.41
C ALA A 887 16.09 40.30 -11.43
N THR A 888 16.88 40.53 -12.48
CA THR A 888 16.50 41.33 -13.65
C THR A 888 16.24 40.42 -14.84
N LEU A 889 15.12 40.64 -15.53
CA LEU A 889 14.73 39.87 -16.72
C LEU A 889 15.54 40.31 -17.95
N GLU A 890 16.36 39.43 -18.52
CA GLU A 890 17.22 39.77 -19.68
C GLU A 890 16.60 39.36 -21.01
N SER A 891 16.03 38.15 -21.10
CA SER A 891 15.38 37.65 -22.31
C SER A 891 14.21 36.71 -22.01
N VAL A 892 13.33 36.56 -22.99
CA VAL A 892 12.06 35.84 -22.91
C VAL A 892 11.95 34.95 -24.14
N ASN A 893 11.64 33.67 -23.96
CA ASN A 893 11.57 32.66 -25.02
C ASN A 893 10.16 32.06 -25.10
N GLU A 894 9.31 32.73 -25.87
CA GLU A 894 7.89 32.38 -26.09
C GLU A 894 7.67 30.94 -26.57
N LYS A 895 8.65 30.32 -27.25
CA LYS A 895 8.53 28.94 -27.75
C LYS A 895 8.68 27.88 -26.66
N ASN A 896 9.34 28.21 -25.56
CA ASN A 896 9.65 27.29 -24.46
C ASN A 896 8.95 27.70 -23.15
N TYR A 897 8.15 28.78 -23.14
CA TYR A 897 7.56 29.38 -21.94
C TYR A 897 8.60 29.63 -20.82
N SER A 898 9.80 30.06 -21.22
CA SER A 898 10.93 30.23 -20.32
C SER A 898 11.67 31.55 -20.55
N ALA A 899 12.35 32.03 -19.51
CA ALA A 899 13.06 33.29 -19.48
C ALA A 899 14.51 33.10 -19.02
N SER A 900 15.36 34.07 -19.34
CA SER A 900 16.69 34.20 -18.74
C SER A 900 16.72 35.40 -17.80
N VAL A 901 17.12 35.17 -16.55
CA VAL A 901 17.10 36.16 -15.47
C VAL A 901 18.46 36.24 -14.79
N ARG A 902 18.93 37.45 -14.48
CA ARG A 902 20.19 37.69 -13.76
C ARG A 902 19.93 38.08 -12.31
N ILE A 903 20.48 37.34 -11.35
CA ILE A 903 20.28 37.59 -9.91
C ILE A 903 20.85 38.97 -9.55
N SER A 904 20.02 39.86 -8.99
CA SER A 904 20.38 41.25 -8.71
C SER A 904 20.80 41.51 -7.26
N GLU A 905 20.36 40.68 -6.33
CA GLU A 905 20.59 40.80 -4.88
C GLU A 905 21.12 39.48 -4.27
N GLY A 906 21.83 39.57 -3.14
CA GLY A 906 22.35 38.42 -2.39
C GLY A 906 23.76 37.97 -2.79
N VAL A 907 24.21 36.86 -2.18
CA VAL A 907 25.61 36.36 -2.26
C VAL A 907 26.02 35.91 -3.67
N ILE A 908 25.05 35.61 -4.55
CA ILE A 908 25.25 35.05 -5.90
C ILE A 908 24.89 36.09 -6.98
N ARG A 909 25.01 37.37 -6.64
CA ARG A 909 24.72 38.52 -7.52
C ARG A 909 25.48 38.46 -8.84
N GLY A 910 24.80 38.79 -9.94
CA GLY A 910 25.36 38.84 -11.28
C GLY A 910 25.31 37.52 -12.05
N ARG A 911 24.98 36.40 -11.40
CA ARG A 911 24.76 35.10 -12.04
C ARG A 911 23.55 35.14 -12.97
N LEU A 912 23.73 34.62 -14.18
CA LEU A 912 22.64 34.34 -15.13
C LEU A 912 22.02 32.96 -14.84
N LEU A 913 20.70 32.89 -14.85
CA LEU A 913 19.92 31.66 -14.89
C LEU A 913 19.23 31.61 -16.26
N GLU A 914 19.45 30.54 -17.01
CA GLU A 914 18.87 30.34 -18.35
C GLU A 914 17.72 29.31 -18.29
N ASN A 915 16.65 29.55 -19.06
CA ASN A 915 15.49 28.66 -19.16
C ASN A 915 14.68 28.49 -17.86
N VAL A 916 14.52 29.55 -17.06
CA VAL A 916 13.61 29.56 -15.91
C VAL A 916 12.16 29.61 -16.39
N GLU A 917 11.28 28.76 -15.87
CA GLU A 917 9.88 28.65 -16.29
C GLU A 917 9.06 29.88 -15.88
N TYR A 918 8.08 30.29 -16.70
CA TYR A 918 7.24 31.47 -16.42
C TYR A 918 6.44 31.40 -15.10
N GLU A 919 6.19 30.20 -14.58
CA GLU A 919 5.51 29.99 -13.29
C GLU A 919 6.46 30.20 -12.09
N ASP A 920 7.78 30.05 -12.28
CA ASP A 920 8.79 30.17 -11.22
C ASP A 920 9.27 31.62 -11.00
N ILE A 921 8.83 32.58 -11.83
CA ILE A 921 9.16 34.02 -11.73
C ILE A 921 7.92 34.93 -11.78
N CYS A 922 7.97 36.05 -11.05
CA CYS A 922 6.87 37.03 -11.04
C CYS A 922 7.40 38.48 -10.94
N LYS A 923 6.69 39.45 -11.53
CA LYS A 923 7.04 40.89 -11.42
C LYS A 923 7.07 41.32 -9.96
N TRP A 924 8.17 41.94 -9.55
CA TRP A 924 8.27 42.63 -8.28
C TRP A 924 7.65 44.04 -8.37
N HIS A 925 6.98 44.50 -7.30
CA HIS A 925 6.27 45.80 -7.31
C HIS A 925 7.14 47.00 -6.91
N GLY A 926 8.09 46.83 -5.98
CA GLY A 926 9.01 47.88 -5.51
C GLY A 926 10.47 47.61 -5.88
#